data_AF-A0A2W2BKW9-F1
#
_entry.id   AF-A0A2W2BKW9-F1
#
_cell.length_a   1.000
_cell.length_b   1.000
_cell.length_c   1.000
_cell.angle_alpha   90.00
_cell.angle_beta   90.00
_cell.angle_gamma   90.00
#
_symmetry.space_group_name_H-M   'P 1'
#
loop_
_entity.id
_entity.type
_entity.pdbx_description
1 polymer ?
#
loop_
_entity_poly.entity_id
_entity_poly.type
_entity_poly.pdbx_seq_one_letter_code
_entity_poly.pdbx_strand_id
1 'polypeptide(L)'
;MVVSVMLRHLLNDDLSLSEYVEGSKVSFTDVKRRLFLKTREAARDIPDHYYRLLQENVFNDKKTIEDLLCLGIYDIAKEYLEIRADIVYVQQNNQNEWQELLTYIPPLILQAAFLHGQKTLRDLRAETINEYYSHYIVPNCRYTALPRPFIPHLQGFSALHGGFHDLHVHLNGTTETDHVWQDHLSYPEVVYKELSKGFSKPKVKEQLEQESHLLKPLKYLNLLHIARRIRQKLFEFIFKQRAESGKQNPELLLYKIVDTTNDVGFNKSPFCRLLYSDDDNAMRVEMLMYILVFRHMQAQPGSIVASLFHFYLLICGLCNRLLVQQTHQHGFEQFQKHTLNGLREFSEKTYAKRFFQMQGNEMNNLAFLEGRFSPQKDRGKNISMMQAIERGWQKLNANLAVGPGFSLVGHFIKGPDNNSSKLIRYKSLRIDLWQRALELRSFIDHGGHYSQSIVGIDAASSEFDTPPEVFGPVFRYMRRTGVLHFTYHAGEDFFHILSGLRSVYEAIVFTELSKGDRIGHCTASGLSVKRWLSIIGEQMLIRRGEWMDTLVFVRHLIKKMNVEELANVVPALESYILKYFKEIFGLQRDVQDIEEAWLCRKYCPMILFNRNDKARARLLDVYDDGEWDQIANANIRVETVEILQLYHSAFFRGKYNEPILINSQEVINENHIEKLQLILLHFMHKNEIIIETLPTSNVRIGHHRNFETYHLWNWFKWEEDGWCIPPIVVGTDDTGIFATNIYNEYANVYCDLIKKVGRDKAMTFIGRLQQNSVLYRFQRR
;
A
#
# COMPACT_ATOMS: atom_id res chain seq x y z
N MET A 1 -19.32 -12.55 -13.27
CA MET A 1 -18.98 -12.47 -11.83
C MET A 1 -19.14 -13.76 -11.04
N VAL A 2 -19.81 -14.83 -11.52
CA VAL A 2 -20.10 -16.02 -10.67
C VAL A 2 -18.95 -17.04 -10.66
N VAL A 3 -18.25 -17.25 -11.78
CA VAL A 3 -17.25 -18.32 -11.92
C VAL A 3 -15.94 -18.02 -11.17
N SER A 4 -15.44 -16.78 -11.24
CA SER A 4 -14.18 -16.39 -10.61
C SER A 4 -14.19 -16.42 -9.07
N VAL A 5 -15.37 -16.31 -8.43
CA VAL A 5 -15.50 -16.26 -6.96
C VAL A 5 -14.92 -17.50 -6.28
N MET A 6 -15.13 -18.69 -6.88
CA MET A 6 -14.62 -19.94 -6.33
C MET A 6 -13.21 -20.26 -6.83
N LEU A 7 -12.96 -20.06 -8.14
CA LEU A 7 -11.67 -20.41 -8.75
C LEU A 7 -10.52 -19.48 -8.34
N ARG A 8 -10.78 -18.25 -7.88
CA ARG A 8 -9.72 -17.35 -7.37
C ARG A 8 -8.94 -17.96 -6.19
N HIS A 9 -9.53 -18.91 -5.49
CA HIS A 9 -8.91 -19.61 -4.36
C HIS A 9 -7.94 -20.73 -4.78
N LEU A 10 -7.76 -20.99 -6.08
CA LEU A 10 -6.94 -22.10 -6.59
C LEU A 10 -5.48 -22.04 -6.12
N LEU A 11 -4.94 -20.84 -5.91
CA LEU A 11 -3.56 -20.63 -5.47
C LEU A 11 -3.42 -20.41 -3.96
N ASN A 12 -4.51 -20.46 -3.20
CA ASN A 12 -4.49 -20.24 -1.75
C ASN A 12 -4.99 -21.42 -0.91
N ASP A 13 -4.95 -22.63 -1.47
CA ASP A 13 -5.29 -23.87 -0.78
C ASP A 13 -4.14 -24.45 0.07
N ASP A 14 -4.06 -23.99 1.33
CA ASP A 14 -3.01 -24.44 2.27
C ASP A 14 -3.08 -25.94 2.63
N LEU A 15 -4.26 -26.56 2.54
CA LEU A 15 -4.39 -27.99 2.82
C LEU A 15 -3.77 -28.83 1.70
N SER A 16 -4.01 -28.43 0.44
CA SER A 16 -3.34 -29.04 -0.70
C SER A 16 -1.83 -28.81 -0.65
N LEU A 17 -1.40 -27.62 -0.23
CA LEU A 17 0.01 -27.33 -0.06
C LEU A 17 0.65 -28.24 1.01
N SER A 18 -0.02 -28.46 2.15
CA SER A 18 0.46 -29.35 3.21
C SER A 18 0.62 -30.79 2.72
N GLU A 19 -0.38 -31.32 2.03
CA GLU A 19 -0.34 -32.70 1.51
C GLU A 19 0.80 -32.88 0.52
N TYR A 20 1.02 -31.91 -0.38
CA TYR A 20 2.17 -31.97 -1.28
C TYR A 20 3.51 -31.91 -0.56
N VAL A 21 3.62 -31.08 0.49
CA VAL A 21 4.83 -30.98 1.34
C VAL A 21 5.07 -32.27 2.13
N GLU A 22 4.04 -33.08 2.37
CA GLU A 22 4.16 -34.42 2.96
C GLU A 22 4.46 -35.50 1.90
N GLY A 23 4.61 -35.12 0.63
CA GLY A 23 4.88 -36.03 -0.49
C GLY A 23 3.63 -36.77 -0.99
N SER A 24 2.44 -36.36 -0.54
CA SER A 24 1.16 -36.99 -0.89
C SER A 24 0.55 -36.38 -2.15
N LYS A 25 -0.26 -37.16 -2.87
CA LYS A 25 -0.98 -36.70 -4.06
C LYS A 25 -2.31 -36.07 -3.65
N VAL A 26 -2.54 -34.84 -4.10
CA VAL A 26 -3.84 -34.16 -3.99
C VAL A 26 -4.76 -34.61 -5.14
N SER A 27 -6.02 -34.94 -4.84
CA SER A 27 -7.02 -35.29 -5.85
C SER A 27 -7.84 -34.08 -6.32
N PHE A 28 -8.43 -34.17 -7.51
CA PHE A 28 -9.39 -33.16 -7.99
C PHE A 28 -10.57 -32.96 -7.02
N THR A 29 -11.09 -34.05 -6.45
CA THR A 29 -12.17 -34.02 -5.46
C THR A 29 -11.79 -33.26 -4.19
N ASP A 30 -10.52 -33.34 -3.77
CA ASP A 30 -10.03 -32.57 -2.63
C ASP A 30 -10.00 -31.08 -2.95
N VAL A 31 -9.39 -30.69 -4.08
CA VAL A 31 -9.34 -29.29 -4.52
C VAL A 31 -10.75 -28.73 -4.65
N LYS A 32 -11.66 -29.43 -5.34
CA LYS A 32 -13.06 -29.01 -5.50
C LYS A 32 -13.76 -28.75 -4.15
N ARG A 33 -13.58 -29.65 -3.18
CA ARG A 33 -14.11 -29.50 -1.82
C ARG A 33 -13.49 -28.31 -1.09
N ARG A 34 -12.17 -28.12 -1.19
CA ARG A 34 -11.43 -27.06 -0.50
C ARG A 34 -11.75 -25.67 -1.06
N LEU A 35 -11.87 -25.52 -2.37
CA LEU A 35 -12.32 -24.26 -2.99
C LEU A 35 -13.73 -23.87 -2.54
N PHE A 36 -14.64 -24.83 -2.42
CA PHE A 36 -15.96 -24.59 -1.82
C PHE A 36 -15.86 -24.05 -0.38
N LEU A 37 -15.05 -24.70 0.48
CA LEU A 37 -14.90 -24.28 1.87
C LEU A 37 -14.29 -22.89 1.99
N LYS A 38 -13.28 -22.55 1.18
CA LYS A 38 -12.69 -21.20 1.15
C LYS A 38 -13.65 -20.14 0.65
N THR A 39 -14.45 -20.45 -0.37
CA THR A 39 -15.50 -19.56 -0.86
C THR A 39 -16.52 -19.27 0.23
N ARG A 40 -16.96 -20.32 0.95
CA ARG A 40 -17.88 -20.21 2.08
C ARG A 40 -17.29 -19.39 3.24
N GLU A 41 -16.01 -19.55 3.52
CA GLU A 41 -15.32 -18.79 4.57
C GLU A 41 -15.32 -17.29 4.30
N ALA A 42 -15.21 -16.88 3.04
CA ALA A 42 -15.24 -15.47 2.64
C ALA A 42 -16.63 -14.79 2.78
N ALA A 43 -17.72 -15.56 2.88
CA ALA A 43 -19.08 -15.04 3.07
C ALA A 43 -19.96 -16.04 3.85
N ARG A 44 -19.73 -16.13 5.17
CA ARG A 44 -20.32 -17.16 6.05
C ARG A 44 -21.84 -17.07 6.21
N ASP A 45 -22.44 -15.92 5.91
CA ASP A 45 -23.88 -15.66 6.08
C ASP A 45 -24.72 -16.20 4.91
N ILE A 46 -24.10 -16.63 3.82
CA ILE A 46 -24.81 -17.22 2.66
C ILE A 46 -25.02 -18.72 2.92
N PRO A 47 -26.25 -19.24 2.80
CA PRO A 47 -26.52 -20.67 2.96
C PRO A 47 -25.78 -21.57 1.96
N ASP A 48 -25.35 -22.75 2.42
CA ASP A 48 -24.53 -23.70 1.65
C ASP A 48 -25.12 -24.11 0.29
N HIS A 49 -26.44 -24.19 0.13
CA HIS A 49 -27.06 -24.61 -1.15
C HIS A 49 -26.74 -23.66 -2.31
N TYR A 50 -26.55 -22.36 -2.06
CA TYR A 50 -26.09 -21.42 -3.08
C TYR A 50 -24.64 -21.71 -3.52
N TYR A 51 -23.77 -22.04 -2.56
CA TYR A 51 -22.40 -22.44 -2.85
C TYR A 51 -22.33 -23.79 -3.58
N ARG A 52 -23.26 -24.71 -3.32
CA ARG A 52 -23.36 -25.99 -4.04
C ARG A 52 -23.78 -25.78 -5.49
N LEU A 53 -24.80 -24.95 -5.76
CA LEU A 53 -25.19 -24.59 -7.13
C LEU A 53 -24.05 -23.87 -7.86
N LEU A 54 -23.34 -22.97 -7.17
CA LEU A 54 -22.13 -22.34 -7.71
C LEU A 54 -21.05 -23.38 -8.06
N GLN A 55 -20.79 -24.33 -7.17
CA GLN A 55 -19.84 -25.42 -7.40
C GLN A 55 -20.26 -26.34 -8.55
N GLU A 56 -21.56 -26.63 -8.72
CA GLU A 56 -22.06 -27.38 -9.87
C GLU A 56 -21.81 -26.63 -11.17
N ASN A 57 -22.11 -25.33 -11.20
CA ASN A 57 -21.89 -24.48 -12.37
C ASN A 57 -20.40 -24.34 -12.74
N VAL A 58 -19.53 -24.07 -11.76
CA VAL A 58 -18.09 -23.84 -11.97
C VAL A 58 -17.37 -25.09 -12.48
N PHE A 59 -17.77 -26.28 -11.99
CA PHE A 59 -17.09 -27.54 -12.27
C PHE A 59 -17.84 -28.45 -13.26
N ASN A 60 -18.84 -27.94 -13.98
CA ASN A 60 -19.62 -28.74 -14.94
C ASN A 60 -18.72 -29.36 -16.04
N ASP A 61 -17.77 -28.59 -16.54
CA ASP A 61 -16.83 -28.93 -17.61
C ASP A 61 -15.42 -29.30 -17.10
N LYS A 62 -15.20 -29.35 -15.78
CA LYS A 62 -13.88 -29.60 -15.16
C LYS A 62 -13.94 -30.87 -14.33
N LYS A 63 -13.14 -31.88 -14.66
CA LYS A 63 -13.16 -33.20 -14.00
C LYS A 63 -11.82 -33.61 -13.41
N THR A 64 -10.75 -32.90 -13.76
CA THR A 64 -9.37 -33.20 -13.37
C THR A 64 -8.65 -31.95 -12.86
N ILE A 65 -7.48 -32.12 -12.25
CA ILE A 65 -6.64 -30.98 -11.84
C ILE A 65 -6.12 -30.25 -13.09
N GLU A 66 -5.80 -30.99 -14.15
CA GLU A 66 -5.46 -30.49 -15.47
C GLU A 66 -6.53 -29.53 -16.01
N ASP A 67 -7.80 -29.92 -15.93
CA ASP A 67 -8.93 -29.07 -16.36
C ASP A 67 -9.01 -27.80 -15.50
N LEU A 68 -8.79 -27.90 -14.19
CA LEU A 68 -8.79 -26.72 -13.32
C LEU A 68 -7.66 -25.75 -13.66
N LEU A 69 -6.47 -26.26 -13.93
CA LEU A 69 -5.32 -25.44 -14.25
C LEU A 69 -5.44 -24.83 -15.66
N CYS A 70 -5.84 -25.62 -16.66
CA CYS A 70 -5.95 -25.15 -18.04
C CYS A 70 -7.21 -24.34 -18.28
N LEU A 71 -8.39 -24.92 -18.01
CA LEU A 71 -9.68 -24.30 -18.27
C LEU A 71 -10.06 -23.35 -17.15
N GLY A 72 -9.85 -23.73 -15.88
CA GLY A 72 -10.25 -22.89 -14.75
C GLY A 72 -9.50 -21.55 -14.68
N ILE A 73 -8.16 -21.54 -14.80
CA ILE A 73 -7.39 -20.28 -14.81
C ILE A 73 -7.73 -19.47 -16.07
N TYR A 74 -7.91 -20.13 -17.22
CA TYR A 74 -8.34 -19.46 -18.45
C TYR A 74 -9.73 -18.83 -18.33
N ASP A 75 -10.70 -19.51 -17.72
CA ASP A 75 -12.06 -19.00 -17.51
C ASP A 75 -12.05 -17.76 -16.63
N ILE A 76 -11.24 -17.75 -15.57
CA ILE A 76 -11.00 -16.54 -14.77
C ILE A 76 -10.39 -15.47 -15.68
N ALA A 77 -9.28 -15.75 -16.34
CA ALA A 77 -8.55 -14.75 -17.11
C ALA A 77 -9.40 -14.15 -18.23
N LYS A 78 -10.22 -14.96 -18.93
CA LYS A 78 -11.16 -14.52 -19.98
C LYS A 78 -12.27 -13.61 -19.46
N GLU A 79 -12.64 -13.72 -18.18
CA GLU A 79 -13.60 -12.80 -17.57
C GLU A 79 -13.02 -11.38 -17.47
N TYR A 80 -11.73 -11.24 -17.19
CA TYR A 80 -11.11 -9.94 -16.92
C TYR A 80 -10.25 -9.39 -18.06
N LEU A 81 -9.74 -10.24 -18.95
CA LEU A 81 -8.77 -9.85 -19.97
C LEU A 81 -9.38 -9.88 -21.38
N GLU A 82 -8.83 -9.06 -22.26
CA GLU A 82 -9.11 -9.05 -23.70
C GLU A 82 -7.81 -8.88 -24.50
N ILE A 83 -7.79 -9.31 -25.77
CA ILE A 83 -6.65 -9.11 -26.67
C ILE A 83 -7.01 -8.07 -27.73
N ARG A 84 -6.15 -7.07 -27.92
CA ARG A 84 -6.22 -6.10 -29.01
C ARG A 84 -4.85 -5.95 -29.64
N ALA A 85 -4.76 -6.17 -30.95
CA ALA A 85 -3.50 -6.15 -31.69
C ALA A 85 -2.39 -6.96 -30.98
N ASP A 86 -2.73 -8.18 -30.54
CA ASP A 86 -1.84 -9.11 -29.83
C ASP A 86 -1.33 -8.66 -28.44
N ILE A 87 -1.82 -7.52 -27.94
CA ILE A 87 -1.57 -7.03 -26.58
C ILE A 87 -2.76 -7.39 -25.68
N VAL A 88 -2.45 -7.86 -24.48
CA VAL A 88 -3.40 -8.22 -23.41
C VAL A 88 -3.75 -6.96 -22.62
N TYR A 89 -5.04 -6.71 -22.49
CA TYR A 89 -5.59 -5.61 -21.72
C TYR A 89 -6.57 -6.15 -20.67
N VAL A 90 -6.75 -5.38 -19.60
CA VAL A 90 -7.89 -5.58 -18.69
C VAL A 90 -9.15 -4.98 -19.35
N GLN A 91 -10.25 -5.71 -19.28
CA GLN A 91 -11.56 -5.23 -19.71
C GLN A 91 -12.03 -4.10 -18.79
N GLN A 92 -12.38 -2.95 -19.36
CA GLN A 92 -12.79 -1.75 -18.63
C GLN A 92 -13.82 -2.03 -17.53
N ASN A 93 -14.86 -2.80 -17.84
CA ASN A 93 -15.98 -3.04 -16.94
C ASN A 93 -15.60 -3.84 -15.68
N ASN A 94 -14.46 -4.54 -15.70
CA ASN A 94 -14.00 -5.41 -14.63
C ASN A 94 -12.70 -4.90 -13.98
N GLN A 95 -12.31 -3.64 -14.23
CA GLN A 95 -11.04 -3.08 -13.75
C GLN A 95 -10.94 -3.05 -12.21
N ASN A 96 -12.01 -2.66 -11.51
CA ASN A 96 -11.97 -2.60 -10.03
C ASN A 96 -11.90 -4.02 -9.43
N GLU A 97 -12.65 -4.96 -10.00
CA GLU A 97 -12.70 -6.36 -9.59
C GLU A 97 -11.39 -7.09 -9.96
N TRP A 98 -10.74 -6.71 -11.07
CA TRP A 98 -9.39 -7.14 -11.41
C TRP A 98 -8.39 -6.75 -10.33
N GLN A 99 -8.43 -5.52 -9.81
CA GLN A 99 -7.58 -5.05 -8.71
C GLN A 99 -7.74 -5.90 -7.43
N GLU A 100 -8.91 -6.51 -7.23
CA GLU A 100 -9.15 -7.49 -6.16
C GLU A 100 -8.61 -8.88 -6.50
N LEU A 101 -8.78 -9.34 -7.73
CA LEU A 101 -8.27 -10.66 -8.15
C LEU A 101 -6.75 -10.79 -7.96
N LEU A 102 -5.99 -9.71 -8.17
CA LEU A 102 -4.53 -9.69 -8.04
C LEU A 102 -4.03 -10.02 -6.63
N THR A 103 -4.86 -9.86 -5.60
CA THR A 103 -4.48 -10.28 -4.23
C THR A 103 -4.46 -11.81 -4.12
N TYR A 104 -5.24 -12.51 -4.94
CA TYR A 104 -5.36 -13.97 -4.92
C TYR A 104 -4.43 -14.66 -5.91
N ILE A 105 -4.33 -14.14 -7.14
CA ILE A 105 -3.59 -14.76 -8.24
C ILE A 105 -2.66 -13.72 -8.88
N PRO A 106 -1.34 -13.97 -8.95
CA PRO A 106 -0.41 -13.10 -9.67
C PRO A 106 -0.81 -12.91 -11.14
N PRO A 107 -0.63 -11.71 -11.71
CA PRO A 107 -1.11 -11.41 -13.06
C PRO A 107 -0.42 -12.23 -14.15
N LEU A 108 0.85 -12.64 -13.97
CA LEU A 108 1.60 -13.36 -15.00
C LEU A 108 0.96 -14.70 -15.40
N ILE A 109 0.45 -15.49 -14.44
CA ILE A 109 -0.19 -16.78 -14.71
C ILE A 109 -1.56 -16.60 -15.39
N LEU A 110 -2.30 -15.55 -15.04
CA LEU A 110 -3.57 -15.19 -15.69
C LEU A 110 -3.33 -14.80 -17.15
N GLN A 111 -2.34 -13.95 -17.41
CA GLN A 111 -1.96 -13.58 -18.77
C GLN A 111 -1.46 -14.79 -19.58
N ALA A 112 -0.65 -15.67 -18.98
CA ALA A 112 -0.15 -16.87 -19.65
C ALA A 112 -1.28 -17.83 -20.05
N ALA A 113 -2.23 -18.08 -19.15
CA ALA A 113 -3.39 -18.92 -19.44
C ALA A 113 -4.27 -18.30 -20.54
N PHE A 114 -4.49 -16.98 -20.48
CA PHE A 114 -5.26 -16.26 -21.47
C PHE A 114 -4.62 -16.29 -22.87
N LEU A 115 -3.32 -15.98 -22.96
CA LEU A 115 -2.57 -16.06 -24.21
C LEU A 115 -2.56 -17.48 -24.76
N HIS A 116 -2.32 -18.50 -23.92
CA HIS A 116 -2.33 -19.89 -24.36
C HIS A 116 -3.68 -20.31 -25.00
N GLY A 117 -4.80 -19.89 -24.38
CA GLY A 117 -6.15 -20.17 -24.89
C GLY A 117 -6.55 -19.36 -26.13
N GLN A 118 -6.00 -18.17 -26.34
CA GLN A 118 -6.35 -17.29 -27.47
C GLN A 118 -5.36 -17.36 -28.64
N LYS A 119 -4.08 -17.61 -28.34
CA LYS A 119 -2.93 -17.58 -29.23
C LYS A 119 -2.07 -18.81 -28.92
N THR A 120 -2.52 -19.99 -29.30
CA THR A 120 -1.81 -21.22 -28.94
C THR A 120 -0.45 -21.34 -29.64
N LEU A 121 0.60 -21.63 -28.88
CA LEU A 121 1.91 -22.01 -29.42
C LEU A 121 1.77 -23.30 -30.23
N ARG A 122 2.12 -23.25 -31.52
CA ARG A 122 1.80 -24.31 -32.50
C ARG A 122 2.59 -25.60 -32.31
N ASP A 123 3.90 -25.49 -32.11
CA ASP A 123 4.83 -26.61 -31.94
C ASP A 123 6.01 -26.23 -31.03
N LEU A 124 6.91 -27.19 -30.78
CA LEU A 124 8.04 -27.04 -29.86
C LEU A 124 9.38 -26.85 -30.58
N ARG A 125 9.37 -26.47 -31.86
CA ARG A 125 10.61 -26.11 -32.56
C ARG A 125 11.16 -24.81 -31.98
N ALA A 126 12.49 -24.68 -31.97
CA ALA A 126 13.16 -23.54 -31.37
C ALA A 126 12.73 -22.22 -32.06
N GLU A 127 12.57 -22.24 -33.39
CA GLU A 127 12.15 -21.07 -34.17
C GLU A 127 10.75 -20.61 -33.74
N THR A 128 9.78 -21.54 -33.69
CA THR A 128 8.40 -21.26 -33.28
C THR A 128 8.31 -20.71 -31.85
N ILE A 129 9.11 -21.25 -30.93
CA ILE A 129 9.16 -20.78 -29.53
C ILE A 129 9.69 -19.34 -29.47
N ASN A 130 10.76 -19.04 -30.20
CA ASN A 130 11.35 -17.71 -30.20
C ASN A 130 10.46 -16.67 -30.89
N GLU A 131 9.81 -17.03 -32.01
CA GLU A 131 8.80 -16.19 -32.65
C GLU A 131 7.65 -15.87 -31.69
N TYR A 132 7.13 -16.89 -31.01
CA TYR A 132 6.08 -16.69 -30.02
C TYR A 132 6.52 -15.80 -28.86
N TYR A 133 7.74 -16.04 -28.35
CA TYR A 133 8.33 -15.28 -27.26
C TYR A 133 8.45 -13.79 -27.63
N SER A 134 9.05 -13.48 -28.78
CA SER A 134 9.22 -12.12 -29.24
C SER A 134 7.90 -11.42 -29.59
N HIS A 135 6.93 -12.14 -30.17
CA HIS A 135 5.68 -11.55 -30.65
C HIS A 135 4.61 -11.41 -29.56
N TYR A 136 4.47 -12.37 -28.65
CA TYR A 136 3.40 -12.38 -27.65
C TYR A 136 3.87 -12.20 -26.21
N ILE A 137 5.03 -12.72 -25.82
CA ILE A 137 5.49 -12.63 -24.43
C ILE A 137 6.16 -11.28 -24.18
N VAL A 138 7.18 -10.92 -24.96
CA VAL A 138 7.96 -9.68 -24.76
C VAL A 138 7.08 -8.42 -24.70
N PRO A 139 6.05 -8.23 -25.55
CA PRO A 139 5.21 -7.02 -25.46
C PRO A 139 4.30 -6.99 -24.23
N ASN A 140 3.84 -8.14 -23.74
CA ASN A 140 2.87 -8.25 -22.65
C ASN A 140 3.50 -8.33 -21.25
N CYS A 141 4.80 -8.60 -21.16
CA CYS A 141 5.53 -8.62 -19.90
C CYS A 141 6.95 -8.05 -20.03
N ARG A 142 7.09 -6.96 -20.78
CA ARG A 142 8.38 -6.29 -21.02
C ARG A 142 9.03 -5.86 -19.69
N TYR A 143 8.31 -5.11 -18.88
CA TYR A 143 8.81 -4.50 -17.66
C TYR A 143 7.91 -4.75 -16.46
N THR A 144 6.63 -5.00 -16.70
CA THR A 144 5.61 -5.26 -15.68
C THR A 144 4.76 -6.46 -16.10
N ALA A 145 4.32 -7.26 -15.13
CA ALA A 145 3.33 -8.30 -15.33
C ALA A 145 1.89 -7.75 -15.24
N LEU A 146 1.69 -6.48 -14.87
CA LEU A 146 0.38 -5.86 -14.77
C LEU A 146 -0.07 -5.36 -16.16
N PRO A 147 -1.10 -5.99 -16.78
CA PRO A 147 -1.70 -5.43 -17.98
C PRO A 147 -2.46 -4.16 -17.62
N ARG A 148 -2.42 -3.16 -18.50
CA ARG A 148 -3.24 -1.95 -18.37
C ARG A 148 -4.67 -2.21 -18.87
N PRO A 149 -5.70 -1.52 -18.36
CA PRO A 149 -7.03 -1.60 -18.94
C PRO A 149 -7.13 -0.88 -20.28
N PHE A 150 -7.91 -1.45 -21.20
CA PHE A 150 -8.25 -0.80 -22.46
C PHE A 150 -9.41 0.17 -22.26
N ILE A 151 -9.10 1.46 -22.18
CA ILE A 151 -10.09 2.52 -22.00
C ILE A 151 -9.76 3.63 -23.01
N PRO A 152 -10.42 3.69 -24.18
CA PRO A 152 -10.05 4.61 -25.26
C PRO A 152 -9.96 6.07 -24.81
N HIS A 153 -10.89 6.53 -23.97
CA HIS A 153 -10.89 7.89 -23.44
C HIS A 153 -9.66 8.18 -22.57
N LEU A 154 -9.28 7.24 -21.68
CA LEU A 154 -8.09 7.41 -20.84
C LEU A 154 -6.79 7.23 -21.63
N GLN A 155 -6.73 6.34 -22.61
CA GLN A 155 -5.56 6.17 -23.47
C GLN A 155 -5.29 7.43 -24.30
N GLY A 156 -6.33 7.95 -24.96
CA GLY A 156 -6.23 9.21 -25.69
C GLY A 156 -5.85 10.37 -24.78
N PHE A 157 -6.48 10.46 -23.61
CA PHE A 157 -6.17 11.48 -22.61
C PHE A 157 -4.71 11.38 -22.12
N SER A 158 -4.25 10.20 -21.73
CA SER A 158 -2.88 9.94 -21.27
C SER A 158 -1.87 10.27 -22.36
N ALA A 159 -2.11 9.86 -23.61
CA ALA A 159 -1.23 10.17 -24.74
C ALA A 159 -1.11 11.67 -25.00
N LEU A 160 -2.22 12.43 -24.92
CA LEU A 160 -2.23 13.89 -25.08
C LEU A 160 -1.43 14.62 -23.98
N HIS A 161 -1.31 14.02 -22.80
CA HIS A 161 -0.59 14.60 -21.65
C HIS A 161 0.81 14.00 -21.46
N GLY A 162 1.23 13.05 -22.30
CA GLY A 162 2.53 12.36 -22.18
C GLY A 162 2.62 11.39 -21.00
N GLY A 163 1.47 10.91 -20.50
CA GLY A 163 1.36 10.09 -19.28
C GLY A 163 0.64 10.80 -18.13
N PHE A 164 0.50 10.11 -17.00
CA PHE A 164 -0.09 10.65 -15.78
C PHE A 164 0.98 11.16 -14.80
N HIS A 165 0.57 12.05 -13.90
CA HIS A 165 1.42 12.48 -12.79
C HIS A 165 1.17 11.58 -11.60
N ASP A 166 2.22 10.94 -11.10
CA ASP A 166 2.18 10.19 -9.85
C ASP A 166 2.85 11.02 -8.76
N LEU A 167 2.03 11.71 -7.95
CA LEU A 167 2.51 12.64 -6.93
C LEU A 167 2.75 11.98 -5.56
N HIS A 168 2.53 10.67 -5.49
CA HIS A 168 2.73 9.93 -4.27
C HIS A 168 3.21 8.50 -4.50
N VAL A 169 4.54 8.31 -4.45
CA VAL A 169 5.13 6.96 -4.48
C VAL A 169 6.14 6.78 -3.37
N HIS A 170 5.96 5.79 -2.52
CA HIS A 170 7.02 5.33 -1.64
C HIS A 170 8.05 4.58 -2.47
N LEU A 171 9.31 5.01 -2.44
CA LEU A 171 10.37 4.31 -3.17
C LEU A 171 10.87 3.08 -2.42
N ASN A 172 10.12 2.48 -1.53
CA ASN A 172 10.25 1.08 -1.12
C ASN A 172 8.88 0.42 -1.39
N GLY A 173 8.77 -0.92 -1.34
CA GLY A 173 7.47 -1.58 -1.52
C GLY A 173 6.89 -1.54 -2.94
N THR A 174 7.66 -1.12 -3.94
CA THR A 174 7.17 -0.93 -5.33
C THR A 174 7.32 -2.14 -6.25
N THR A 175 8.20 -3.11 -5.95
CA THR A 175 8.48 -4.18 -6.92
C THR A 175 7.31 -5.15 -7.02
N GLU A 176 6.88 -5.57 -8.21
CA GLU A 176 5.77 -6.51 -8.37
C GLU A 176 6.09 -7.94 -7.87
N THR A 177 5.06 -8.67 -7.45
CA THR A 177 5.18 -10.09 -7.03
C THR A 177 5.94 -10.92 -8.04
N ASP A 178 5.64 -10.80 -9.33
CA ASP A 178 6.24 -11.66 -10.36
C ASP A 178 7.75 -11.43 -10.53
N HIS A 179 8.24 -10.22 -10.31
CA HIS A 179 9.68 -9.93 -10.22
C HIS A 179 10.30 -10.48 -8.95
N VAL A 180 9.68 -10.20 -7.80
CA VAL A 180 10.17 -10.65 -6.49
C VAL A 180 10.25 -12.18 -6.43
N TRP A 181 9.27 -12.87 -7.02
CA TRP A 181 9.22 -14.32 -7.11
C TRP A 181 10.41 -14.91 -7.87
N GLN A 182 10.87 -14.26 -8.95
CA GLN A 182 12.07 -14.71 -9.67
C GLN A 182 13.34 -14.54 -8.82
N ASP A 183 13.45 -13.44 -8.10
CA ASP A 183 14.58 -13.19 -7.21
C ASP A 183 14.59 -14.19 -6.04
N HIS A 184 13.42 -14.54 -5.50
CA HIS A 184 13.27 -15.56 -4.46
C HIS A 184 13.80 -16.92 -4.90
N LEU A 185 13.46 -17.35 -6.12
CA LEU A 185 13.91 -18.65 -6.63
C LEU A 185 15.38 -18.62 -7.05
N SER A 186 15.88 -17.47 -7.47
CA SER A 186 17.29 -17.30 -7.85
C SER A 186 18.22 -17.24 -6.63
N TYR A 187 17.76 -16.65 -5.51
CA TYR A 187 18.56 -16.37 -4.31
C TYR A 187 17.83 -16.72 -3.00
N PRO A 188 17.35 -17.97 -2.83
CA PRO A 188 16.46 -18.33 -1.72
C PRO A 188 17.13 -18.18 -0.34
N GLU A 189 18.45 -18.39 -0.22
CA GLU A 189 19.19 -18.24 1.04
C GLU A 189 19.29 -16.78 1.47
N VAL A 190 19.32 -15.83 0.52
CA VAL A 190 19.31 -14.40 0.84
C VAL A 190 17.94 -14.01 1.37
N VAL A 191 16.87 -14.47 0.72
CA VAL A 191 15.48 -14.25 1.16
C VAL A 191 15.25 -14.84 2.55
N TYR A 192 15.74 -16.06 2.80
CA TYR A 192 15.68 -16.69 4.12
C TYR A 192 16.29 -15.80 5.21
N LYS A 193 17.45 -15.19 4.96
CA LYS A 193 18.11 -14.30 5.92
C LYS A 193 17.28 -13.05 6.19
N GLU A 194 16.72 -12.43 5.17
CA GLU A 194 15.89 -11.24 5.34
C GLU A 194 14.56 -11.56 6.05
N LEU A 195 13.87 -12.62 5.63
CA LEU A 195 12.65 -13.10 6.31
C LEU A 195 12.93 -13.49 7.76
N SER A 196 14.07 -14.12 8.05
CA SER A 196 14.44 -14.49 9.44
C SER A 196 14.64 -13.27 10.33
N LYS A 197 15.22 -12.18 9.80
CA LYS A 197 15.29 -10.89 10.52
C LYS A 197 13.89 -10.33 10.74
N GLY A 198 13.04 -10.30 9.70
CA GLY A 198 11.66 -9.83 9.80
C GLY A 198 10.84 -10.62 10.83
N PHE A 199 10.97 -11.95 10.84
CA PHE A 199 10.27 -12.89 11.71
C PHE A 199 10.55 -12.69 13.21
N SER A 200 11.61 -11.97 13.57
CA SER A 200 11.83 -11.56 14.97
C SER A 200 10.75 -10.60 15.49
N LYS A 201 10.05 -9.89 14.61
CA LYS A 201 9.00 -8.91 14.93
C LYS A 201 7.63 -9.59 15.11
N PRO A 202 6.84 -9.27 16.15
CA PRO A 202 5.51 -9.86 16.38
C PRO A 202 4.54 -9.74 15.19
N LYS A 203 4.45 -8.54 14.59
CA LYS A 203 3.58 -8.28 13.41
C LYS A 203 3.86 -9.22 12.24
N VAL A 204 5.12 -9.59 12.00
CA VAL A 204 5.49 -10.52 10.93
C VAL A 204 5.06 -11.94 11.28
N LYS A 205 5.16 -12.36 12.55
CA LYS A 205 4.64 -13.67 12.99
C LYS A 205 3.13 -13.75 12.80
N GLU A 206 2.41 -12.69 13.20
CA GLU A 206 0.96 -12.59 12.98
C GLU A 206 0.60 -12.72 11.50
N GLN A 207 1.33 -12.04 10.60
CA GLN A 207 1.09 -12.15 9.16
C GLN A 207 1.25 -13.60 8.67
N LEU A 208 2.34 -14.25 9.05
CA LEU A 208 2.63 -15.61 8.62
C LEU A 208 1.56 -16.58 9.14
N GLU A 209 1.13 -16.44 10.39
CA GLU A 209 0.06 -17.25 11.00
C GLU A 209 -1.32 -16.97 10.39
N GLN A 210 -1.60 -15.73 9.99
CA GLN A 210 -2.81 -15.35 9.25
C GLN A 210 -2.86 -15.97 7.85
N GLU A 211 -1.72 -16.02 7.16
CA GLU A 211 -1.69 -16.43 5.76
C GLU A 211 -1.43 -17.92 5.53
N SER A 212 -0.73 -18.62 6.45
CA SER A 212 -0.58 -20.08 6.39
C SER A 212 0.02 -20.70 7.65
N HIS A 213 -0.57 -21.81 8.12
CA HIS A 213 -0.02 -22.65 9.20
C HIS A 213 1.32 -23.35 8.84
N LEU A 214 1.73 -23.29 7.57
CA LEU A 214 2.96 -23.91 7.07
C LEU A 214 4.16 -22.97 7.13
N LEU A 215 4.00 -21.72 7.58
CA LEU A 215 5.04 -20.70 7.45
C LEU A 215 5.94 -20.56 8.69
N LYS A 216 7.21 -20.89 8.48
CA LYS A 216 8.37 -20.41 9.25
C LYS A 216 9.48 -20.08 8.24
N PRO A 217 10.46 -19.21 8.56
CA PRO A 217 11.49 -18.83 7.60
C PRO A 217 12.18 -20.03 6.92
N LEU A 218 12.56 -21.05 7.70
CA LEU A 218 13.21 -22.26 7.18
C LEU A 218 12.26 -23.12 6.31
N LYS A 219 10.97 -23.20 6.68
CA LYS A 219 9.98 -23.91 5.87
C LYS A 219 9.77 -23.18 4.53
N TYR A 220 9.75 -21.85 4.54
CA TYR A 220 9.65 -21.05 3.32
C TYR A 220 10.85 -21.26 2.41
N LEU A 221 12.08 -21.28 2.95
CA LEU A 221 13.28 -21.65 2.21
C LEU A 221 13.14 -23.00 1.51
N ASN A 222 12.66 -24.02 2.23
CA ASN A 222 12.43 -25.35 1.67
C ASN A 222 11.39 -25.33 0.54
N LEU A 223 10.30 -24.56 0.68
CA LEU A 223 9.32 -24.39 -0.39
C LEU A 223 9.95 -23.75 -1.65
N LEU A 224 10.85 -22.79 -1.51
CA LEU A 224 11.57 -22.20 -2.66
C LEU A 224 12.47 -23.23 -3.37
N HIS A 225 13.18 -24.09 -2.62
CA HIS A 225 13.95 -25.18 -3.21
C HIS A 225 13.08 -26.22 -3.92
N ILE A 226 11.94 -26.58 -3.32
CA ILE A 226 10.95 -27.46 -3.94
C ILE A 226 10.46 -26.84 -5.26
N ALA A 227 10.10 -25.56 -5.27
CA ALA A 227 9.65 -24.87 -6.48
C ALA A 227 10.71 -24.89 -7.59
N ARG A 228 12.00 -24.72 -7.27
CA ARG A 228 13.11 -24.86 -8.25
C ARG A 228 13.21 -26.26 -8.83
N ARG A 229 13.13 -27.29 -7.98
CA ARG A 229 13.14 -28.69 -8.43
C ARG A 229 11.94 -28.99 -9.32
N ILE A 230 10.76 -28.45 -9.00
CA ILE A 230 9.57 -28.58 -9.84
C ILE A 230 9.81 -27.95 -11.21
N ARG A 231 10.35 -26.72 -11.31
CA ARG A 231 10.68 -26.09 -12.60
C ARG A 231 11.59 -27.00 -13.45
N GLN A 232 12.58 -27.62 -12.84
CA GLN A 232 13.46 -28.57 -13.52
C GLN A 232 12.70 -29.80 -14.02
N LYS A 233 11.86 -30.41 -13.19
CA LYS A 233 11.08 -31.59 -13.57
C LYS A 233 10.08 -31.28 -14.68
N LEU A 234 9.40 -30.13 -14.62
CA LEU A 234 8.52 -29.66 -15.70
C LEU A 234 9.27 -29.57 -17.02
N PHE A 235 10.48 -28.99 -17.03
CA PHE A 235 11.31 -28.94 -18.24
C PHE A 235 11.69 -30.33 -18.76
N GLU A 236 12.07 -31.25 -17.87
CA GLU A 236 12.42 -32.64 -18.22
C GLU A 236 11.22 -33.40 -18.83
N PHE A 237 10.01 -33.25 -18.27
CA PHE A 237 8.80 -33.86 -18.81
C PHE A 237 8.40 -33.31 -20.19
N ILE A 238 8.62 -32.02 -20.42
CA ILE A 238 8.25 -31.40 -21.70
C ILE A 238 9.24 -31.76 -22.81
N PHE A 239 10.55 -31.81 -22.51
CA PHE A 239 11.60 -31.90 -23.56
C PHE A 239 12.49 -33.15 -23.52
N LYS A 240 12.62 -33.86 -22.39
CA LYS A 240 13.63 -34.93 -22.24
C LYS A 240 13.09 -36.36 -22.18
N GLN A 241 11.81 -36.60 -21.89
CA GLN A 241 11.30 -37.98 -21.72
C GLN A 241 10.02 -38.28 -22.54
N ARG A 242 10.15 -39.10 -23.59
CA ARG A 242 9.03 -39.85 -24.20
C ARG A 242 8.93 -41.33 -23.74
N ALA A 243 9.94 -41.86 -23.02
CA ALA A 243 10.06 -43.31 -22.78
C ALA A 243 9.79 -43.81 -21.34
N GLU A 244 9.78 -42.94 -20.32
CA GLU A 244 9.65 -43.35 -18.89
C GLU A 244 8.44 -42.77 -18.14
N SER A 245 7.70 -41.83 -18.75
CA SER A 245 6.60 -41.10 -18.12
C SER A 245 5.41 -41.96 -17.69
N GLY A 246 5.26 -43.17 -18.26
CA GLY A 246 4.15 -44.07 -17.97
C GLY A 246 4.34 -45.03 -16.78
N LYS A 247 5.51 -45.06 -16.11
CA LYS A 247 5.82 -46.09 -15.08
C LYS A 247 6.27 -45.56 -13.71
N GLN A 248 6.49 -44.27 -13.52
CA GLN A 248 6.89 -43.73 -12.21
C GLN A 248 5.66 -43.50 -11.32
N ASN A 249 5.71 -44.03 -10.09
CA ASN A 249 4.68 -43.76 -9.08
C ASN A 249 4.66 -42.23 -8.78
N PRO A 250 3.53 -41.52 -9.00
CA PRO A 250 3.37 -40.10 -8.71
C PRO A 250 3.78 -39.67 -7.31
N GLU A 251 3.42 -40.47 -6.29
CA GLU A 251 3.72 -40.19 -4.88
C GLU A 251 5.21 -40.36 -4.61
N LEU A 252 5.84 -41.39 -5.20
CA LEU A 252 7.28 -41.56 -5.08
C LEU A 252 8.05 -40.40 -5.71
N LEU A 253 7.56 -39.83 -6.83
CA LEU A 253 8.17 -38.65 -7.43
C LEU A 253 7.99 -37.41 -6.56
N LEU A 254 6.77 -37.16 -6.05
CA LEU A 254 6.49 -36.05 -5.14
C LEU A 254 7.34 -36.15 -3.87
N TYR A 255 7.38 -37.33 -3.25
CA TYR A 255 8.24 -37.62 -2.10
C TYR A 255 9.70 -37.31 -2.40
N LYS A 256 10.25 -37.78 -3.54
CA LYS A 256 11.63 -37.45 -3.95
C LYS A 256 11.83 -35.94 -4.10
N ILE A 257 10.89 -35.21 -4.71
CA ILE A 257 10.98 -33.76 -4.86
C ILE A 257 10.99 -33.05 -3.51
N VAL A 258 10.28 -33.56 -2.51
CA VAL A 258 10.26 -32.99 -1.16
C VAL A 258 11.51 -33.36 -0.37
N ASP A 259 11.84 -34.65 -0.31
CA ASP A 259 12.86 -35.24 0.58
C ASP A 259 14.30 -35.00 0.12
N THR A 260 14.50 -34.63 -1.14
CA THR A 260 15.86 -34.36 -1.65
C THR A 260 16.45 -33.09 -1.01
N THR A 261 17.42 -33.26 -0.12
CA THR A 261 18.13 -32.17 0.56
C THR A 261 19.40 -31.72 -0.16
N ASN A 262 20.01 -32.59 -0.98
CA ASN A 262 21.28 -32.30 -1.68
C ASN A 262 21.12 -31.63 -3.06
N ASP A 263 19.96 -31.80 -3.71
CA ASP A 263 19.64 -31.14 -4.98
C ASP A 263 18.69 -29.97 -4.70
N VAL A 264 19.20 -28.75 -4.81
CA VAL A 264 18.42 -27.52 -4.63
C VAL A 264 17.80 -27.02 -5.94
N GLY A 265 17.95 -27.75 -7.04
CA GLY A 265 17.58 -27.33 -8.40
C GLY A 265 18.48 -26.22 -8.95
N PHE A 266 18.20 -25.73 -10.16
CA PHE A 266 18.96 -24.64 -10.80
C PHE A 266 18.52 -23.24 -10.34
N ASN A 267 19.47 -22.30 -10.21
CA ASN A 267 19.17 -20.89 -9.90
C ASN A 267 18.40 -20.22 -11.05
N LYS A 268 18.89 -20.36 -12.29
CA LYS A 268 18.19 -19.87 -13.49
C LYS A 268 17.18 -20.93 -13.96
N SER A 269 16.00 -20.47 -14.39
CA SER A 269 14.98 -21.35 -14.98
C SER A 269 15.56 -22.11 -16.18
N PRO A 270 15.40 -23.45 -16.26
CA PRO A 270 15.95 -24.23 -17.39
C PRO A 270 15.31 -23.85 -18.74
N PHE A 271 14.14 -23.21 -18.71
CA PHE A 271 13.42 -22.75 -19.91
C PHE A 271 14.15 -21.60 -20.63
N CYS A 272 15.07 -20.89 -19.98
CA CYS A 272 15.88 -19.87 -20.67
C CYS A 272 16.74 -20.46 -21.80
N ARG A 273 17.07 -21.75 -21.72
CA ARG A 273 17.88 -22.48 -22.73
C ARG A 273 17.18 -22.62 -24.09
N LEU A 274 15.89 -22.29 -24.17
CA LEU A 274 15.09 -22.37 -25.38
C LEU A 274 15.16 -21.08 -26.22
N LEU A 275 15.73 -20.01 -25.68
CA LEU A 275 15.75 -18.69 -26.31
C LEU A 275 17.08 -18.43 -27.00
N TYR A 276 17.04 -17.79 -28.18
CA TYR A 276 18.24 -17.40 -28.93
C TYR A 276 18.90 -16.13 -28.36
N SER A 277 18.10 -15.25 -27.76
CA SER A 277 18.60 -14.05 -27.09
C SER A 277 19.02 -14.38 -25.66
N ASP A 278 20.11 -13.75 -25.20
CA ASP A 278 20.45 -13.63 -23.78
C ASP A 278 19.45 -12.68 -23.06
N ASP A 279 18.14 -12.90 -23.25
CA ASP A 279 17.10 -12.18 -22.53
C ASP A 279 17.15 -12.61 -21.06
N ASP A 280 17.89 -11.85 -20.26
CA ASP A 280 18.06 -12.05 -18.83
C ASP A 280 16.80 -11.70 -18.01
N ASN A 281 15.67 -11.37 -18.64
CA ASN A 281 14.42 -11.13 -17.93
C ASN A 281 13.74 -12.44 -17.52
N ALA A 282 14.02 -12.87 -16.30
CA ALA A 282 13.49 -14.10 -15.69
C ALA A 282 11.94 -14.16 -15.67
N MET A 283 11.24 -13.02 -15.57
CA MET A 283 9.77 -12.99 -15.56
C MET A 283 9.18 -13.44 -16.89
N ARG A 284 9.80 -13.04 -18.01
CA ARG A 284 9.36 -13.45 -19.36
C ARG A 284 9.61 -14.94 -19.60
N VAL A 285 10.76 -15.44 -19.14
CA VAL A 285 11.07 -16.88 -19.17
C VAL A 285 10.05 -17.67 -18.36
N GLU A 286 9.56 -17.11 -17.25
CA GLU A 286 8.52 -17.74 -16.45
C GLU A 286 7.18 -17.80 -17.17
N MET A 287 6.79 -16.73 -17.86
CA MET A 287 5.59 -16.74 -18.71
C MET A 287 5.67 -17.83 -19.79
N LEU A 288 6.85 -17.98 -20.41
CA LEU A 288 7.09 -19.03 -21.40
C LEU A 288 6.94 -20.42 -20.77
N MET A 289 7.48 -20.63 -19.57
CA MET A 289 7.28 -21.89 -18.83
C MET A 289 5.79 -22.19 -18.65
N TYR A 290 5.00 -21.23 -18.17
CA TYR A 290 3.56 -21.43 -17.97
C TYR A 290 2.85 -21.85 -19.26
N ILE A 291 3.11 -21.17 -20.37
CA ILE A 291 2.51 -21.49 -21.68
C ILE A 291 2.90 -22.89 -22.15
N LEU A 292 4.16 -23.28 -22.01
CA LEU A 292 4.64 -24.61 -22.37
C LEU A 292 4.03 -25.71 -21.50
N VAL A 293 3.83 -25.44 -20.20
CA VAL A 293 3.19 -26.37 -19.27
C VAL A 293 1.70 -26.54 -19.61
N PHE A 294 0.97 -25.45 -19.88
CA PHE A 294 -0.43 -25.54 -20.33
C PHE A 294 -0.56 -26.33 -21.63
N ARG A 295 0.30 -26.07 -22.61
CA ARG A 295 0.36 -26.83 -23.86
C ARG A 295 0.61 -28.32 -23.61
N HIS A 296 1.55 -28.65 -22.74
CA HIS A 296 1.86 -30.04 -22.43
C HIS A 296 0.68 -30.76 -21.76
N MET A 297 0.03 -30.14 -20.78
CA MET A 297 -1.13 -30.74 -20.11
C MET A 297 -2.31 -30.98 -21.06
N GLN A 298 -2.53 -30.09 -22.04
CA GLN A 298 -3.53 -30.30 -23.08
C GLN A 298 -3.16 -31.43 -24.05
N ALA A 299 -1.88 -31.56 -24.40
CA ALA A 299 -1.40 -32.59 -25.32
C ALA A 299 -1.27 -33.97 -24.66
N GLN A 300 -1.00 -34.03 -23.35
CA GLN A 300 -0.83 -35.25 -22.55
C GLN A 300 -1.61 -35.15 -21.22
N PRO A 301 -2.95 -35.28 -21.26
CA PRO A 301 -3.76 -35.28 -20.05
C PRO A 301 -3.44 -36.46 -19.12
N GLY A 302 -3.60 -36.28 -17.80
CA GLY A 302 -3.36 -37.32 -16.80
C GLY A 302 -1.89 -37.52 -16.42
N SER A 303 -1.00 -36.60 -16.84
CA SER A 303 0.40 -36.61 -16.45
C SER A 303 0.60 -36.02 -15.05
N ILE A 304 1.62 -36.50 -14.32
CA ILE A 304 2.02 -35.94 -13.01
C ILE A 304 2.37 -34.44 -13.05
N VAL A 305 2.56 -33.88 -14.26
CA VAL A 305 2.79 -32.46 -14.53
C VAL A 305 1.73 -31.58 -13.90
N ALA A 306 0.45 -31.98 -13.90
CA ALA A 306 -0.63 -31.19 -13.31
C ALA A 306 -0.46 -31.03 -11.80
N SER A 307 -0.16 -32.12 -11.09
CA SER A 307 0.11 -32.08 -9.66
C SER A 307 1.35 -31.26 -9.33
N LEU A 308 2.42 -31.40 -10.13
CA LEU A 308 3.65 -30.61 -9.94
C LEU A 308 3.38 -29.12 -10.16
N PHE A 309 2.65 -28.77 -11.21
CA PHE A 309 2.35 -27.39 -11.52
C PHE A 309 1.37 -26.78 -10.52
N HIS A 310 0.38 -27.53 -10.05
CA HIS A 310 -0.49 -27.10 -8.95
C HIS A 310 0.32 -26.83 -7.68
N PHE A 311 1.23 -27.73 -7.29
CA PHE A 311 2.11 -27.53 -6.14
C PHE A 311 2.98 -26.27 -6.32
N TYR A 312 3.57 -26.08 -7.49
CA TYR A 312 4.35 -24.89 -7.82
C TYR A 312 3.53 -23.60 -7.65
N LEU A 313 2.30 -23.57 -8.18
CA LEU A 313 1.42 -22.41 -8.12
C LEU A 313 0.92 -22.13 -6.70
N LEU A 314 0.72 -23.13 -5.85
CA LEU A 314 0.38 -22.93 -4.43
C LEU A 314 1.52 -22.24 -3.67
N ILE A 315 2.78 -22.59 -3.97
CA ILE A 315 3.94 -21.90 -3.37
C ILE A 315 4.03 -20.46 -3.86
N CYS A 316 3.82 -20.24 -5.16
CA CYS A 316 3.76 -18.90 -5.75
C CYS A 316 2.62 -18.06 -5.15
N GLY A 317 1.44 -18.65 -4.97
CA GLY A 317 0.28 -18.02 -4.32
C GLY A 317 0.56 -17.65 -2.87
N LEU A 318 1.25 -18.50 -2.12
CA LEU A 318 1.71 -18.17 -0.76
C LEU A 318 2.66 -16.97 -0.76
N CYS A 319 3.61 -16.91 -1.71
CA CYS A 319 4.48 -15.75 -1.90
C CYS A 319 3.65 -14.48 -2.19
N ASN A 320 2.66 -14.55 -3.08
CA ASN A 320 1.78 -13.42 -3.38
C ASN A 320 1.06 -12.89 -2.14
N ARG A 321 0.51 -13.77 -1.29
CA ARG A 321 -0.20 -13.35 -0.07
C ARG A 321 0.69 -12.65 0.96
N LEU A 322 1.98 -12.96 0.97
CA LEU A 322 2.96 -12.28 1.85
C LEU A 322 3.47 -10.95 1.26
N LEU A 323 3.31 -10.74 -0.05
CA LEU A 323 3.84 -9.59 -0.77
C LEU A 323 2.78 -8.53 -1.08
N VAL A 324 1.56 -8.97 -1.43
CA VAL A 324 0.43 -8.11 -1.80
C VAL A 324 -0.58 -8.09 -0.66
N GLN A 325 -1.02 -6.89 -0.26
CA GLN A 325 -2.01 -6.76 0.80
C GLN A 325 -3.35 -7.37 0.36
N GLN A 326 -3.88 -8.26 1.18
CA GLN A 326 -5.06 -9.05 0.88
C GLN A 326 -6.36 -8.27 1.15
N THR A 327 -7.45 -8.69 0.51
CA THR A 327 -8.76 -8.04 0.69
C THR A 327 -9.35 -8.23 2.09
N HIS A 328 -8.84 -9.19 2.89
CA HIS A 328 -9.24 -9.43 4.29
C HIS A 328 -8.32 -8.73 5.31
N GLN A 329 -7.34 -7.96 4.83
CA GLN A 329 -6.34 -7.26 5.65
C GLN A 329 -6.65 -5.75 5.66
N HIS A 330 -7.36 -5.29 6.70
CA HIS A 330 -7.77 -3.89 6.86
C HIS A 330 -6.97 -3.14 7.93
N GLY A 331 -6.76 -1.84 7.74
CA GLY A 331 -6.05 -0.97 8.68
C GLY A 331 -4.53 -0.91 8.45
N PHE A 332 -3.90 0.15 8.97
CA PHE A 332 -2.48 0.42 8.72
C PHE A 332 -1.57 -0.64 9.34
N GLU A 333 -1.99 -1.25 10.46
CA GLU A 333 -1.25 -2.34 11.08
C GLU A 333 -1.10 -3.56 10.17
N GLN A 334 -2.10 -3.86 9.34
CA GLN A 334 -2.00 -4.94 8.36
C GLN A 334 -1.02 -4.58 7.25
N PHE A 335 -1.09 -3.36 6.71
CA PHE A 335 -0.11 -2.85 5.76
C PHE A 335 1.33 -2.94 6.29
N GLN A 336 1.57 -2.53 7.56
CA GLN A 336 2.89 -2.60 8.19
C GLN A 336 3.48 -4.01 8.22
N LYS A 337 2.65 -5.07 8.23
CA LYS A 337 3.16 -6.44 8.20
C LYS A 337 3.95 -6.72 6.92
N HIS A 338 3.49 -6.20 5.78
CA HIS A 338 4.17 -6.32 4.49
C HIS A 338 5.48 -5.53 4.45
N THR A 339 5.51 -4.32 5.01
CA THR A 339 6.74 -3.51 5.04
C THR A 339 7.79 -4.06 6.01
N LEU A 340 7.37 -4.83 7.03
CA LEU A 340 8.27 -5.35 8.06
C LEU A 340 8.82 -6.75 7.80
N ASN A 341 8.22 -7.53 6.88
CA ASN A 341 8.56 -8.95 6.66
C ASN A 341 9.88 -9.19 5.94
N GLY A 342 10.44 -8.17 5.28
CA GLY A 342 11.76 -8.21 4.64
C GLY A 342 11.82 -8.94 3.30
N LEU A 343 10.71 -9.47 2.78
CA LEU A 343 10.71 -10.27 1.55
C LEU A 343 11.12 -9.46 0.31
N ARG A 344 10.89 -8.14 0.29
CA ARG A 344 11.24 -7.26 -0.84
C ARG A 344 12.66 -6.69 -0.79
N GLU A 345 13.33 -6.77 0.36
CA GLU A 345 14.59 -6.08 0.64
C GLU A 345 15.70 -6.40 -0.38
N PHE A 346 15.77 -7.65 -0.83
CA PHE A 346 16.76 -8.05 -1.84
C PHE A 346 16.41 -7.50 -3.23
N SER A 347 15.16 -7.65 -3.65
CA SER A 347 14.68 -7.25 -4.98
C SER A 347 14.72 -5.73 -5.17
N GLU A 348 14.60 -4.95 -4.09
CA GLU A 348 14.47 -3.49 -4.14
C GLU A 348 15.77 -2.71 -4.01
N LYS A 349 16.93 -3.40 -3.89
CA LYS A 349 18.25 -2.76 -3.81
C LYS A 349 18.60 -1.87 -5.01
N THR A 350 17.99 -2.12 -6.17
CA THR A 350 18.22 -1.36 -7.39
C THR A 350 16.92 -0.75 -7.91
N TYR A 351 17.02 0.49 -8.42
CA TYR A 351 15.85 1.26 -8.81
C TYR A 351 15.46 1.11 -10.28
N ALA A 352 16.36 0.65 -11.15
CA ALA A 352 16.11 0.62 -12.60
C ALA A 352 14.87 -0.22 -12.95
N LYS A 353 14.79 -1.48 -12.49
CA LYS A 353 13.63 -2.36 -12.76
C LYS A 353 12.30 -1.72 -12.31
N ARG A 354 12.33 -1.06 -11.16
CA ARG A 354 11.19 -0.38 -10.54
C ARG A 354 10.73 0.82 -11.38
N PHE A 355 11.70 1.65 -11.80
CA PHE A 355 11.71 2.55 -12.96
C PHE A 355 10.80 2.12 -14.11
N PHE A 356 11.29 1.10 -14.81
CA PHE A 356 10.66 0.56 -16.00
C PHE A 356 9.27 -0.04 -15.73
N GLN A 357 9.11 -0.69 -14.57
CA GLN A 357 7.83 -1.27 -14.16
C GLN A 357 6.74 -0.19 -14.04
N MET A 358 7.03 0.91 -13.33
CA MET A 358 6.09 2.02 -13.17
C MET A 358 5.76 2.71 -14.50
N GLN A 359 6.74 2.83 -15.40
CA GLN A 359 6.55 3.41 -16.74
C GLN A 359 5.72 2.50 -17.68
N GLY A 360 5.58 1.22 -17.33
CA GLY A 360 4.72 0.25 -18.03
C GLY A 360 5.37 -0.37 -19.28
N ASN A 361 4.75 -1.42 -19.81
CA ASN A 361 5.27 -2.17 -20.97
C ASN A 361 5.38 -1.32 -22.25
N GLU A 362 4.47 -0.36 -22.43
CA GLU A 362 4.45 0.60 -23.54
C GLU A 362 5.26 1.86 -23.28
N MET A 363 5.85 1.97 -22.08
CA MET A 363 6.74 3.06 -21.70
C MET A 363 6.09 4.46 -21.69
N ASN A 364 4.80 4.56 -21.39
CA ASN A 364 3.99 5.78 -21.49
C ASN A 364 3.09 6.07 -20.27
N ASN A 365 3.27 5.37 -19.14
CA ASN A 365 2.40 5.58 -17.97
C ASN A 365 2.66 6.91 -17.26
N LEU A 366 3.93 7.34 -17.11
CA LEU A 366 4.29 8.54 -16.34
C LEU A 366 4.65 9.69 -17.27
N ALA A 367 4.10 10.87 -16.94
CA ALA A 367 4.63 12.17 -17.33
C ALA A 367 5.47 12.79 -16.21
N PHE A 368 5.18 12.46 -14.94
CA PHE A 368 5.91 12.95 -13.78
C PHE A 368 5.84 11.93 -12.63
N LEU A 369 6.95 11.75 -11.90
CA LEU A 369 7.03 10.90 -10.71
C LEU A 369 7.58 11.67 -9.51
N GLU A 370 6.86 11.63 -8.40
CA GLU A 370 7.30 12.16 -7.11
C GLU A 370 7.59 11.02 -6.10
N GLY A 371 8.88 10.70 -5.95
CA GLY A 371 9.33 9.59 -5.10
C GLY A 371 9.65 10.01 -3.65
N ARG A 372 9.19 9.23 -2.68
CA ARG A 372 9.52 9.38 -1.25
C ARG A 372 10.69 8.48 -0.86
N PHE A 373 11.69 9.06 -0.20
CA PHE A 373 12.83 8.32 0.35
C PHE A 373 13.03 8.69 1.83
N SER A 374 13.52 7.78 2.66
CA SER A 374 13.75 8.07 4.08
C SER A 374 15.14 8.66 4.34
N PRO A 375 15.26 9.93 4.77
CA PRO A 375 16.55 10.56 5.06
C PRO A 375 17.31 9.84 6.18
N GLN A 376 18.63 9.70 6.02
CA GLN A 376 19.51 9.07 7.00
C GLN A 376 20.26 10.12 7.82
N LYS A 377 20.68 9.74 9.03
CA LYS A 377 21.59 10.56 9.86
C LYS A 377 23.04 10.57 9.33
N ASP A 378 23.37 9.59 8.49
CA ASP A 378 24.71 9.41 7.94
C ASP A 378 24.75 9.93 6.50
N ARG A 379 25.64 10.89 6.24
CA ARG A 379 25.81 11.51 4.92
C ARG A 379 26.18 10.50 3.84
N GLY A 380 27.06 9.54 4.15
CA GLY A 380 27.51 8.51 3.20
C GLY A 380 26.36 7.62 2.74
N LYS A 381 25.45 7.26 3.65
CA LYS A 381 24.22 6.52 3.33
C LYS A 381 23.28 7.35 2.45
N ASN A 382 23.10 8.64 2.73
CA ASN A 382 22.30 9.53 1.87
C ASN A 382 22.87 9.61 0.46
N ILE A 383 24.19 9.82 0.31
CA ILE A 383 24.86 9.83 -1.01
C ILE A 383 24.64 8.51 -1.75
N SER A 384 24.89 7.38 -1.08
CA SER A 384 24.78 6.06 -1.69
C SER A 384 23.35 5.77 -2.17
N MET A 385 22.34 6.18 -1.40
CA MET A 385 20.93 6.04 -1.75
C MET A 385 20.56 6.93 -2.94
N MET A 386 20.93 8.21 -2.93
CA MET A 386 20.66 9.13 -4.04
C MET A 386 21.33 8.66 -5.33
N GLN A 387 22.57 8.18 -5.27
CA GLN A 387 23.26 7.58 -6.41
C GLN A 387 22.53 6.37 -6.97
N ALA A 388 21.97 5.51 -6.12
CA ALA A 388 21.22 4.34 -6.56
C ALA A 388 19.91 4.74 -7.27
N ILE A 389 19.20 5.71 -6.72
CA ILE A 389 17.96 6.28 -7.28
C ILE A 389 18.26 6.92 -8.64
N GLU A 390 19.21 7.84 -8.69
CA GLU A 390 19.54 8.59 -9.92
C GLU A 390 20.02 7.66 -11.03
N ARG A 391 20.90 6.69 -10.74
CA ARG A 391 21.33 5.69 -11.73
C ARG A 391 20.14 4.88 -12.29
N GLY A 392 19.16 4.56 -11.44
CA GLY A 392 17.94 3.89 -11.89
C GLY A 392 17.12 4.78 -12.83
N TRP A 393 16.96 6.05 -12.48
CA TRP A 393 16.20 7.04 -13.24
C TRP A 393 16.85 7.38 -14.59
N GLN A 394 18.17 7.61 -14.59
CA GLN A 394 18.95 7.83 -15.81
C GLN A 394 18.85 6.66 -16.78
N LYS A 395 18.86 5.41 -16.27
CA LYS A 395 18.65 4.22 -17.11
C LYS A 395 17.29 4.21 -17.77
N LEU A 396 16.23 4.61 -17.07
CA LEU A 396 14.90 4.75 -17.67
C LEU A 396 14.93 5.79 -18.79
N ASN A 397 15.41 7.00 -18.49
CA ASN A 397 15.38 8.12 -19.43
C ASN A 397 16.27 7.91 -20.66
N ALA A 398 17.37 7.18 -20.55
CA ALA A 398 18.20 6.81 -21.70
C ALA A 398 17.47 5.95 -22.75
N ASN A 399 16.32 5.36 -22.38
CA ASN A 399 15.48 4.54 -23.26
C ASN A 399 14.23 5.28 -23.77
N LEU A 400 14.13 6.60 -23.53
CA LEU A 400 12.99 7.42 -23.92
C LEU A 400 13.46 8.65 -24.71
N ALA A 401 12.71 9.03 -25.75
CA ALA A 401 12.99 10.27 -26.48
C ALA A 401 12.75 11.51 -25.60
N VAL A 402 11.67 11.48 -24.81
CA VAL A 402 11.36 12.46 -23.77
C VAL A 402 11.01 11.67 -22.50
N GLY A 403 11.86 11.81 -21.48
CA GLY A 403 11.66 11.14 -20.20
C GLY A 403 10.63 11.88 -19.31
N PRO A 404 9.96 11.16 -18.39
CA PRO A 404 9.12 11.80 -17.39
C PRO A 404 9.91 12.76 -16.49
N GLY A 405 9.23 13.75 -15.92
CA GLY A 405 9.78 14.57 -14.85
C GLY A 405 9.93 13.78 -13.55
N PHE A 406 10.83 14.23 -12.67
CA PHE A 406 11.14 13.53 -11.43
C PHE A 406 11.45 14.50 -10.30
N SER A 407 10.91 14.20 -9.13
CA SER A 407 11.30 14.85 -7.89
C SER A 407 11.26 13.88 -6.72
N LEU A 408 11.94 14.27 -5.65
CA LEU A 408 12.13 13.50 -4.44
C LEU A 408 11.67 14.29 -3.21
N VAL A 409 10.98 13.58 -2.32
CA VAL A 409 10.50 14.10 -1.05
C VAL A 409 11.13 13.29 0.09
N GLY A 410 11.71 14.00 1.05
CA GLY A 410 12.30 13.40 2.25
C GLY A 410 11.22 12.94 3.22
N HIS A 411 11.01 11.64 3.32
CA HIS A 411 9.96 11.00 4.11
C HIS A 411 10.45 10.66 5.54
N PHE A 412 9.99 11.44 6.52
CA PHE A 412 10.26 11.23 7.95
C PHE A 412 9.28 10.20 8.54
N ILE A 413 9.81 9.26 9.31
CA ILE A 413 9.04 8.09 9.77
C ILE A 413 8.42 8.36 11.15
N LYS A 414 7.11 8.19 11.28
CA LYS A 414 6.38 8.09 12.56
C LYS A 414 6.76 6.80 13.29
N GLY A 415 7.11 6.94 14.56
CA GLY A 415 7.58 5.84 15.39
C GLY A 415 7.11 5.94 16.85
N PRO A 416 6.96 4.80 17.54
CA PRO A 416 6.44 4.78 18.90
C PRO A 416 7.42 5.42 19.92
N ASP A 417 6.89 5.89 21.06
CA ASP A 417 7.69 6.46 22.17
C ASP A 417 8.37 5.37 23.03
N ASN A 418 9.23 4.55 22.41
CA ASN A 418 9.85 3.38 23.06
C ASN A 418 10.79 3.76 24.23
N ASN A 419 11.52 4.87 24.10
CA ASN A 419 12.47 5.36 25.12
C ASN A 419 11.86 6.54 25.89
N SER A 420 10.73 6.27 26.55
CA SER A 420 9.88 7.33 27.08
C SER A 420 10.58 8.11 28.21
N SER A 421 10.79 9.42 28.00
CA SER A 421 11.33 10.30 29.05
C SER A 421 10.26 10.52 30.13
N LYS A 422 10.64 10.72 31.39
CA LYS A 422 9.68 11.03 32.47
C LYS A 422 8.98 12.37 32.31
N LEU A 423 9.58 13.32 31.58
CA LEU A 423 9.14 14.71 31.53
C LEU A 423 8.61 15.15 30.17
N ILE A 424 9.02 14.49 29.09
CA ILE A 424 8.68 14.90 27.71
C ILE A 424 8.31 13.66 26.91
N ARG A 425 7.14 13.69 26.27
CA ARG A 425 6.72 12.64 25.33
C ARG A 425 7.56 12.69 24.06
N TYR A 426 7.91 11.53 23.52
CA TYR A 426 8.65 11.41 22.26
C TYR A 426 10.01 12.12 22.28
N LYS A 427 10.62 12.34 23.45
CA LYS A 427 11.88 13.10 23.56
C LYS A 427 12.96 12.52 22.63
N SER A 428 13.15 11.20 22.65
CA SER A 428 14.14 10.52 21.82
C SER A 428 13.83 10.67 20.33
N LEU A 429 12.56 10.56 19.93
CA LEU A 429 12.15 10.70 18.54
C LEU A 429 12.30 12.14 18.05
N ARG A 430 11.94 13.14 18.85
CA ARG A 430 12.14 14.56 18.52
C ARG A 430 13.62 14.87 18.23
N ILE A 431 14.54 14.33 19.03
CA ILE A 431 15.99 14.47 18.80
C ILE A 431 16.42 13.73 17.52
N ASP A 432 15.92 12.51 17.29
CA ASP A 432 16.21 11.72 16.09
C ASP A 432 15.80 12.45 14.80
N LEU A 433 14.56 12.94 14.77
CA LEU A 433 13.99 13.70 13.66
C LEU A 433 14.79 14.99 13.41
N TRP A 434 15.16 15.70 14.48
CA TRP A 434 15.97 16.91 14.37
C TRP A 434 17.34 16.64 13.75
N GLN A 435 18.05 15.59 14.20
CA GLN A 435 19.34 15.20 13.62
C GLN A 435 19.22 14.85 12.13
N ARG A 436 18.16 14.14 11.72
CA ARG A 436 17.91 13.85 10.31
C ARG A 436 17.58 15.10 9.51
N ALA A 437 16.86 16.05 10.10
CA ALA A 437 16.53 17.32 9.46
C ALA A 437 17.78 18.17 9.21
N LEU A 438 18.66 18.29 10.22
CA LEU A 438 19.95 18.97 10.08
C LEU A 438 20.81 18.34 8.98
N GLU A 439 20.91 17.01 8.95
CA GLU A 439 21.68 16.32 7.92
C GLU A 439 21.05 16.45 6.54
N LEU A 440 19.72 16.30 6.41
CA LEU A 440 19.03 16.51 5.13
C LEU A 440 19.21 17.94 4.63
N ARG A 441 19.13 18.95 5.52
CA ARG A 441 19.35 20.35 5.15
C ARG A 441 20.78 20.57 4.65
N SER A 442 21.76 20.11 5.41
CA SER A 442 23.18 20.12 5.02
C SER A 442 23.41 19.43 3.67
N PHE A 443 22.73 18.31 3.43
CA PHE A 443 22.77 17.58 2.16
C PHE A 443 22.11 18.38 1.02
N ILE A 444 21.01 19.08 1.27
CA ILE A 444 20.37 19.92 0.25
C ILE A 444 21.31 21.06 -0.18
N ASP A 445 21.98 21.70 0.79
CA ASP A 445 22.92 22.81 0.56
C ASP A 445 24.21 22.38 -0.15
N HIS A 446 24.77 21.23 0.24
CA HIS A 446 26.12 20.81 -0.16
C HIS A 446 26.17 19.49 -0.92
N GLY A 447 25.02 18.96 -1.36
CA GLY A 447 24.89 17.67 -2.04
C GLY A 447 25.20 17.67 -3.53
N GLY A 448 25.50 18.84 -4.10
CA GLY A 448 25.77 18.99 -5.54
C GLY A 448 24.54 18.70 -6.40
N HIS A 449 24.70 17.92 -7.48
CA HIS A 449 23.59 17.60 -8.37
C HIS A 449 22.54 16.67 -7.72
N TYR A 450 22.95 15.77 -6.81
CA TYR A 450 22.02 14.85 -6.14
C TYR A 450 20.93 15.56 -5.34
N SER A 451 21.21 16.76 -4.81
CA SER A 451 20.21 17.51 -4.06
C SER A 451 19.16 18.17 -4.95
N GLN A 452 19.41 18.32 -6.26
CA GLN A 452 18.53 19.05 -7.17
C GLN A 452 17.15 18.42 -7.31
N SER A 453 17.07 17.09 -7.20
CA SER A 453 15.80 16.36 -7.23
C SER A 453 15.04 16.46 -5.91
N ILE A 454 15.67 16.83 -4.79
CA ILE A 454 15.00 16.94 -3.49
C ILE A 454 14.29 18.29 -3.41
N VAL A 455 12.96 18.23 -3.26
CA VAL A 455 12.08 19.41 -3.37
C VAL A 455 11.23 19.66 -2.13
N GLY A 456 11.01 18.64 -1.30
CA GLY A 456 10.13 18.75 -0.14
C GLY A 456 10.38 17.70 0.93
N ILE A 457 9.57 17.76 1.99
CA ILE A 457 9.56 16.76 3.05
C ILE A 457 8.14 16.24 3.32
N ASP A 458 8.08 15.04 3.88
CA ASP A 458 6.87 14.32 4.27
C ASP A 458 7.02 13.75 5.69
N ALA A 459 5.91 13.44 6.35
CA ALA A 459 5.87 12.53 7.49
C ALA A 459 4.74 11.50 7.37
N ALA A 460 5.09 10.21 7.40
CA ALA A 460 4.15 9.08 7.32
C ALA A 460 4.63 7.88 8.15
N SER A 461 4.06 6.70 7.93
CA SER A 461 3.98 5.57 8.88
C SER A 461 2.77 5.73 9.83
N SER A 462 2.66 4.86 10.82
CA SER A 462 1.50 4.72 11.70
C SER A 462 1.12 6.04 12.36
N GLU A 463 -0.13 6.48 12.15
CA GLU A 463 -0.70 7.65 12.81
C GLU A 463 -0.89 7.43 14.31
N PHE A 464 -1.09 6.19 14.75
CA PHE A 464 -1.21 5.84 16.17
C PHE A 464 0.11 5.92 16.93
N ASP A 465 1.23 5.81 16.22
CA ASP A 465 2.55 5.82 16.85
C ASP A 465 2.98 7.23 17.25
N THR A 466 2.73 8.23 16.40
CA THR A 466 3.24 9.59 16.61
C THR A 466 2.25 10.68 16.16
N PRO A 467 1.85 11.61 17.05
CA PRO A 467 0.99 12.73 16.69
C PRO A 467 1.75 13.85 15.96
N PRO A 468 1.06 14.73 15.20
CA PRO A 468 1.68 15.81 14.42
C PRO A 468 2.55 16.79 15.21
N GLU A 469 2.24 17.02 16.50
CA GLU A 469 3.03 17.88 17.39
C GLU A 469 4.51 17.47 17.51
N VAL A 470 4.85 16.21 17.21
CA VAL A 470 6.23 15.71 17.26
C VAL A 470 7.06 16.22 16.09
N PHE A 471 6.43 16.39 14.92
CA PHE A 471 7.06 16.82 13.67
C PHE A 471 7.04 18.33 13.47
N GLY A 472 6.12 19.04 14.15
CA GLY A 472 5.96 20.49 14.04
C GLY A 472 7.27 21.29 14.04
N PRO A 473 8.16 21.12 15.03
CA PRO A 473 9.44 21.84 15.07
C PRO A 473 10.32 21.58 13.84
N VAL A 474 10.41 20.33 13.36
CA VAL A 474 11.22 19.97 12.20
C VAL A 474 10.65 20.59 10.92
N PHE A 475 9.33 20.53 10.72
CA PHE A 475 8.69 21.13 9.54
C PHE A 475 8.93 22.63 9.47
N ARG A 476 8.71 23.35 10.58
CA ARG A 476 8.94 24.80 10.64
C ARG A 476 10.42 25.16 10.45
N TYR A 477 11.35 24.38 11.01
CA TYR A 477 12.79 24.56 10.78
C TYR A 477 13.16 24.39 9.31
N MET A 478 12.69 23.32 8.66
CA MET A 478 12.97 23.06 7.24
C MET A 478 12.41 24.17 6.34
N ARG A 479 11.24 24.73 6.70
CA ARG A 479 10.65 25.89 6.00
C ARG A 479 11.50 27.15 6.16
N ARG A 480 11.89 27.50 7.39
CA ARG A 480 12.77 28.65 7.67
C ARG A 480 14.11 28.56 6.95
N THR A 481 14.58 27.34 6.68
CA THR A 481 15.84 27.07 5.99
C THR A 481 15.69 26.81 4.49
N GLY A 482 14.54 27.15 3.91
CA GLY A 482 14.35 27.26 2.46
C GLY A 482 13.81 26.01 1.75
N VAL A 483 13.34 24.98 2.47
CA VAL A 483 12.50 23.95 1.83
C VAL A 483 11.13 24.54 1.52
N LEU A 484 10.65 24.32 0.30
CA LEU A 484 9.46 24.98 -0.23
C LEU A 484 8.18 24.17 -0.11
N HIS A 485 8.29 22.84 -0.13
CA HIS A 485 7.15 21.94 -0.28
C HIS A 485 7.03 20.98 0.90
N PHE A 486 5.83 20.84 1.45
CA PHE A 486 5.55 20.00 2.59
C PHE A 486 4.31 19.15 2.35
N THR A 487 4.38 17.89 2.75
CA THR A 487 3.23 17.02 2.86
C THR A 487 3.24 16.29 4.21
N TYR A 488 2.07 15.85 4.66
CA TYR A 488 1.94 15.11 5.92
C TYR A 488 0.79 14.12 5.79
N HIS A 489 1.02 12.85 6.11
CA HIS A 489 -0.06 11.85 6.13
C HIS A 489 -0.92 12.05 7.38
N ALA A 490 -2.20 12.28 7.21
CA ALA A 490 -3.12 12.43 8.33
C ALA A 490 -4.54 12.03 7.98
N GLY A 491 -5.24 11.44 8.94
CA GLY A 491 -6.62 11.01 8.80
C GLY A 491 -6.79 9.77 7.91
N GLU A 492 -5.75 8.99 7.69
CA GLU A 492 -5.80 7.67 7.05
C GLU A 492 -6.28 6.59 8.04
N ASP A 493 -5.65 6.54 9.22
CA ASP A 493 -5.94 5.57 10.29
C ASP A 493 -6.24 6.29 11.61
N PHE A 494 -7.34 5.92 12.27
CA PHE A 494 -7.86 6.61 13.45
C PHE A 494 -8.87 5.74 14.22
N PHE A 495 -9.12 6.08 15.50
CA PHE A 495 -10.11 5.36 16.32
C PHE A 495 -11.54 5.80 15.99
N HIS A 496 -11.76 7.11 15.88
CA HIS A 496 -13.04 7.74 15.59
C HIS A 496 -12.87 8.72 14.43
N ILE A 497 -13.86 8.90 13.54
CA ILE A 497 -13.76 9.86 12.41
C ILE A 497 -13.29 11.24 12.89
N LEU A 498 -13.90 11.75 13.96
CA LEU A 498 -13.50 12.99 14.64
C LEU A 498 -12.02 13.04 15.07
N SER A 499 -11.45 11.92 15.52
CA SER A 499 -10.01 11.86 15.83
C SER A 499 -9.15 11.91 14.57
N GLY A 500 -9.60 11.31 13.45
CA GLY A 500 -8.94 11.48 12.16
C GLY A 500 -9.01 12.91 11.63
N LEU A 501 -10.16 13.58 11.78
CA LEU A 501 -10.31 15.02 11.49
C LEU A 501 -9.38 15.88 12.34
N ARG A 502 -9.25 15.54 13.63
CA ARG A 502 -8.29 16.20 14.54
C ARG A 502 -6.87 16.04 14.02
N SER A 503 -6.44 14.83 13.66
CA SER A 503 -5.10 14.57 13.13
C SER A 503 -4.79 15.42 11.90
N VAL A 504 -5.73 15.56 10.97
CA VAL A 504 -5.59 16.43 9.79
C VAL A 504 -5.44 17.90 10.20
N TYR A 505 -6.30 18.37 11.10
CA TYR A 505 -6.23 19.76 11.60
C TYR A 505 -4.91 20.04 12.32
N GLU A 506 -4.48 19.14 13.21
CA GLU A 506 -3.21 19.22 13.92
C GLU A 506 -2.02 19.19 12.96
N ALA A 507 -2.05 18.35 11.92
CA ALA A 507 -1.02 18.33 10.89
C ALA A 507 -0.87 19.71 10.23
N ILE A 508 -1.99 20.32 9.80
CA ILE A 508 -1.97 21.64 9.16
C ILE A 508 -1.47 22.71 10.14
N VAL A 509 -2.07 22.79 11.33
CA VAL A 509 -1.82 23.89 12.27
C VAL A 509 -0.48 23.75 12.99
N PHE A 510 -0.09 22.54 13.39
CA PHE A 510 1.12 22.35 14.20
C PHE A 510 2.38 22.30 13.34
N THR A 511 2.30 21.87 12.08
CA THR A 511 3.46 21.91 11.17
C THR A 511 3.51 23.18 10.32
N GLU A 512 2.48 24.04 10.44
CA GLU A 512 2.29 25.26 9.65
C GLU A 512 2.26 24.98 8.14
N LEU A 513 1.53 23.94 7.72
CA LEU A 513 1.27 23.72 6.30
C LEU A 513 0.58 24.96 5.71
N SER A 514 1.02 25.31 4.52
CA SER A 514 0.71 26.56 3.84
C SER A 514 0.17 26.30 2.44
N LYS A 515 -0.09 27.37 1.69
CA LYS A 515 -0.69 27.28 0.36
C LYS A 515 0.14 26.41 -0.58
N GLY A 516 -0.47 25.39 -1.15
CA GLY A 516 0.20 24.42 -2.02
C GLY A 516 0.79 23.20 -1.29
N ASP A 517 0.87 23.22 0.04
CA ASP A 517 1.25 22.05 0.84
C ASP A 517 0.09 21.03 0.86
N ARG A 518 0.43 19.77 1.20
CA ARG A 518 -0.45 18.63 0.99
C ARG A 518 -0.74 17.82 2.25
N ILE A 519 -1.89 17.16 2.28
CA ILE A 519 -2.22 16.12 3.25
C ILE A 519 -2.36 14.79 2.51
N GLY A 520 -1.60 13.79 2.94
CA GLY A 520 -1.67 12.41 2.48
C GLY A 520 -2.97 11.73 2.94
N HIS A 521 -3.65 11.04 2.03
CA HIS A 521 -4.91 10.30 2.21
C HIS A 521 -6.13 11.16 2.58
N CYS A 522 -6.12 11.78 3.75
CA CYS A 522 -7.24 12.55 4.31
C CYS A 522 -8.58 11.77 4.39
N THR A 523 -8.53 10.44 4.47
CA THR A 523 -9.68 9.52 4.38
C THR A 523 -10.81 9.90 5.34
N ALA A 524 -10.50 10.26 6.59
CA ALA A 524 -11.45 10.67 7.63
C ALA A 524 -12.38 11.81 7.18
N SER A 525 -11.91 12.70 6.30
CA SER A 525 -12.69 13.85 5.81
C SER A 525 -13.79 13.47 4.80
N GLY A 526 -13.71 12.30 4.18
CA GLY A 526 -14.61 11.88 3.10
C GLY A 526 -15.41 10.62 3.39
N LEU A 527 -15.12 9.88 4.47
CA LEU A 527 -15.81 8.63 4.75
C LEU A 527 -17.31 8.82 4.99
N SER A 528 -18.10 7.84 4.53
CA SER A 528 -19.53 7.76 4.90
C SER A 528 -19.65 7.38 6.38
N VAL A 529 -20.13 8.33 7.19
CA VAL A 529 -20.31 8.15 8.63
C VAL A 529 -21.23 6.98 8.94
N LYS A 530 -22.38 6.89 8.24
CA LYS A 530 -23.32 5.76 8.34
C LYS A 530 -22.66 4.40 8.14
N ARG A 531 -21.84 4.25 7.09
CA ARG A 531 -21.18 2.99 6.77
C ARG A 531 -20.11 2.66 7.80
N TRP A 532 -19.32 3.65 8.21
CA TRP A 532 -18.34 3.48 9.27
C TRP A 532 -18.98 3.00 10.58
N LEU A 533 -20.09 3.63 10.99
CA LEU A 533 -20.88 3.20 12.16
C LEU A 533 -21.40 1.76 12.03
N SER A 534 -21.82 1.35 10.82
CA SER A 534 -22.29 -0.03 10.59
C SER A 534 -21.19 -1.09 10.72
N ILE A 535 -19.91 -0.69 10.57
CA ILE A 535 -18.75 -1.58 10.67
C ILE A 535 -18.21 -1.61 12.10
N ILE A 536 -18.03 -0.43 12.71
CA ILE A 536 -17.41 -0.32 14.05
C ILE A 536 -18.43 -0.55 15.17
N GLY A 537 -19.70 -0.26 14.94
CA GLY A 537 -20.76 -0.30 15.95
C GLY A 537 -20.89 0.99 16.75
N GLU A 538 -21.97 1.08 17.55
CA GLU A 538 -22.28 2.27 18.34
C GLU A 538 -21.35 2.46 19.54
N GLN A 539 -20.77 1.38 20.06
CA GLN A 539 -19.85 1.40 21.19
C GLN A 539 -18.44 1.01 20.75
N MET A 540 -17.43 1.76 21.19
CA MET A 540 -16.04 1.49 20.83
C MET A 540 -15.06 1.80 21.95
N LEU A 541 -13.90 1.13 21.90
CA LEU A 541 -12.78 1.40 22.79
C LEU A 541 -11.89 2.49 22.19
N ILE A 542 -11.57 3.48 23.02
CA ILE A 542 -10.63 4.55 22.69
C ILE A 542 -9.82 4.90 23.94
N ARG A 543 -8.61 5.45 23.77
CA ARG A 543 -7.83 5.93 24.92
C ARG A 543 -8.49 7.17 25.52
N ARG A 544 -8.60 7.25 26.85
CA ARG A 544 -9.29 8.36 27.54
C ARG A 544 -8.80 9.74 27.08
N GLY A 545 -7.49 9.92 27.01
CA GLY A 545 -6.89 11.18 26.58
C GLY A 545 -7.06 11.48 25.09
N GLU A 546 -7.05 10.44 24.25
CA GLU A 546 -7.33 10.55 22.81
C GLU A 546 -8.75 11.08 22.57
N TRP A 547 -9.72 10.57 23.33
CA TRP A 547 -11.09 11.04 23.26
C TRP A 547 -11.24 12.47 23.81
N MET A 548 -10.64 12.77 24.96
CA MET A 548 -10.65 14.12 25.53
C MET A 548 -10.10 15.15 24.53
N ASP A 549 -8.95 14.90 23.92
CA ASP A 549 -8.35 15.81 22.94
C ASP A 549 -9.22 15.93 21.67
N THR A 550 -9.88 14.84 21.26
CA THR A 550 -10.85 14.87 20.16
C THR A 550 -12.02 15.80 20.46
N LEU A 551 -12.55 15.78 21.69
CA LEU A 551 -13.62 16.70 22.11
C LEU A 551 -13.15 18.15 22.19
N VAL A 552 -11.93 18.40 22.68
CA VAL A 552 -11.29 19.73 22.66
C VAL A 552 -11.20 20.25 21.23
N PHE A 553 -10.74 19.43 20.29
CA PHE A 553 -10.69 19.77 18.87
C PHE A 553 -12.06 20.11 18.30
N VAL A 554 -13.09 19.30 18.57
CA VAL A 554 -14.45 19.55 18.04
C VAL A 554 -14.99 20.88 18.56
N ARG A 555 -14.86 21.15 19.86
CA ARG A 555 -15.21 22.46 20.45
C ARG A 555 -14.46 23.59 19.76
N HIS A 556 -13.14 23.44 19.61
CA HIS A 556 -12.28 24.45 18.98
C HIS A 556 -12.72 24.74 17.55
N LEU A 557 -12.97 23.71 16.74
CA LEU A 557 -13.36 23.86 15.34
C LEU A 557 -14.72 24.55 15.20
N ILE A 558 -15.72 24.17 16.02
CA ILE A 558 -17.04 24.80 16.05
C ILE A 558 -16.92 26.30 16.35
N LYS A 559 -16.16 26.66 17.38
CA LYS A 559 -15.97 28.07 17.79
C LYS A 559 -15.15 28.86 16.77
N LYS A 560 -14.02 28.31 16.31
CA LYS A 560 -13.12 28.98 15.35
C LYS A 560 -13.79 29.26 14.01
N MET A 561 -14.68 28.36 13.57
CA MET A 561 -15.38 28.46 12.29
C MET A 561 -16.77 29.10 12.42
N ASN A 562 -17.18 29.54 13.63
CA ASN A 562 -18.49 30.13 13.92
C ASN A 562 -19.68 29.27 13.44
N VAL A 563 -19.68 27.98 13.79
CA VAL A 563 -20.68 27.02 13.29
C VAL A 563 -21.94 27.07 14.17
N GLU A 564 -22.87 27.95 13.83
CA GLU A 564 -24.11 28.17 14.61
C GLU A 564 -24.95 26.90 14.77
N GLU A 565 -25.03 26.06 13.71
CA GLU A 565 -25.77 24.80 13.70
C GLU A 565 -25.33 23.81 14.78
N LEU A 566 -24.08 23.90 15.26
CA LEU A 566 -23.51 23.02 16.29
C LEU A 566 -23.31 23.75 17.63
N ALA A 567 -23.82 24.98 17.79
CA ALA A 567 -23.64 25.74 19.02
C ALA A 567 -24.32 25.07 20.24
N ASN A 568 -25.42 24.37 20.02
CA ASN A 568 -26.19 23.69 21.07
C ASN A 568 -25.46 22.51 21.72
N VAL A 569 -24.52 21.85 21.02
CA VAL A 569 -23.75 20.72 21.58
C VAL A 569 -22.53 21.17 22.39
N VAL A 570 -22.12 22.43 22.28
CA VAL A 570 -20.90 22.95 22.93
C VAL A 570 -20.92 22.80 24.46
N PRO A 571 -22.00 23.13 25.20
CA PRO A 571 -22.00 22.97 26.66
C PRO A 571 -21.83 21.51 27.11
N ALA A 572 -22.41 20.56 26.35
CA ALA A 572 -22.22 19.14 26.60
C ALA A 572 -20.75 18.75 26.36
N LEU A 573 -20.17 19.15 25.22
CA LEU A 573 -18.75 18.91 24.92
C LEU A 573 -17.84 19.43 26.05
N GLU A 574 -18.04 20.66 26.51
CA GLU A 574 -17.26 21.26 27.60
C GLU A 574 -17.36 20.44 28.90
N SER A 575 -18.56 19.93 29.22
CA SER A 575 -18.77 19.07 30.39
C SER A 575 -17.98 17.75 30.29
N TYR A 576 -17.94 17.11 29.12
CA TYR A 576 -17.15 15.89 28.92
C TYR A 576 -15.65 16.16 28.93
N ILE A 577 -15.19 17.28 28.34
CA ILE A 577 -13.78 17.68 28.39
C ILE A 577 -13.33 17.83 29.85
N LEU A 578 -14.08 18.59 30.65
CA LEU A 578 -13.77 18.80 32.07
C LEU A 578 -13.80 17.51 32.88
N LYS A 579 -14.76 16.62 32.60
CA LYS A 579 -14.84 15.28 33.21
C LYS A 579 -13.56 14.48 32.93
N TYR A 580 -13.20 14.27 31.67
CA TYR A 580 -12.03 13.46 31.32
C TYR A 580 -10.72 14.10 31.77
N PHE A 581 -10.62 15.44 31.71
CA PHE A 581 -9.47 16.16 32.24
C PHE A 581 -9.27 15.89 33.73
N LYS A 582 -10.35 15.98 34.52
CA LYS A 582 -10.32 15.66 35.96
C LYS A 582 -9.97 14.19 36.22
N GLU A 583 -10.51 13.26 35.43
CA GLU A 583 -10.20 11.83 35.55
C GLU A 583 -8.73 11.50 35.25
N ILE A 584 -8.10 12.22 34.30
CA ILE A 584 -6.71 12.01 33.92
C ILE A 584 -5.77 12.68 34.93
N PHE A 585 -5.99 13.96 35.23
CA PHE A 585 -5.02 14.80 35.95
C PHE A 585 -5.35 15.04 37.42
N GLY A 586 -6.56 14.72 37.87
CA GLY A 586 -6.98 14.89 39.27
C GLY A 586 -7.22 16.34 39.69
N LEU A 587 -7.29 17.28 38.75
CA LEU A 587 -7.45 18.72 39.00
C LEU A 587 -8.46 19.36 38.05
N GLN A 588 -8.95 20.54 38.42
CA GLN A 588 -9.89 21.33 37.63
C GLN A 588 -9.18 22.55 37.01
N ARG A 589 -9.58 22.89 35.78
CA ARG A 589 -9.11 24.04 34.99
C ARG A 589 -10.26 24.57 34.14
N ASP A 590 -10.12 25.79 33.64
CA ASP A 590 -11.04 26.30 32.63
C ASP A 590 -10.85 25.53 31.32
N VAL A 591 -11.94 25.25 30.61
CA VAL A 591 -11.88 24.57 29.31
C VAL A 591 -11.07 25.36 28.28
N GLN A 592 -11.03 26.70 28.41
CA GLN A 592 -10.21 27.58 27.60
C GLN A 592 -8.72 27.38 27.85
N ASP A 593 -8.31 27.18 29.12
CA ASP A 593 -6.90 26.87 29.45
C ASP A 593 -6.48 25.52 28.85
N ILE A 594 -7.39 24.54 28.87
CA ILE A 594 -7.18 23.20 28.29
C ILE A 594 -7.01 23.30 26.77
N GLU A 595 -7.88 24.06 26.10
CA GLU A 595 -7.80 24.29 24.64
C GLU A 595 -6.51 25.02 24.25
N GLU A 596 -6.15 26.08 24.96
CA GLU A 596 -4.89 26.81 24.73
C GLU A 596 -3.67 25.92 24.95
N ALA A 597 -3.69 25.05 25.96
CA ALA A 597 -2.63 24.09 26.20
C ALA A 597 -2.53 23.07 25.06
N TRP A 598 -3.65 22.56 24.56
CA TRP A 598 -3.68 21.69 23.37
C TRP A 598 -3.09 22.39 22.14
N LEU A 599 -3.48 23.63 21.83
CA LEU A 599 -2.91 24.40 20.71
C LEU A 599 -1.41 24.66 20.87
N CYS A 600 -0.93 24.88 22.09
CA CYS A 600 0.48 25.12 22.39
C CYS A 600 1.36 23.87 22.25
N ARG A 601 0.79 22.68 22.07
CA ARG A 601 1.57 21.46 21.77
C ARG A 601 2.33 21.54 20.45
N LYS A 602 1.97 22.47 19.57
CA LYS A 602 2.74 22.77 18.35
C LYS A 602 4.20 23.14 18.61
N TYR A 603 4.52 23.72 19.77
CA TYR A 603 5.86 24.16 20.13
C TYR A 603 6.73 23.02 20.64
N CYS A 604 8.04 23.12 20.43
CA CYS A 604 8.97 22.14 20.99
C CYS A 604 8.94 22.19 22.54
N PRO A 605 8.51 21.12 23.24
CA PRO A 605 8.41 21.14 24.71
C PRO A 605 9.78 21.26 25.40
N MET A 606 10.85 20.80 24.74
CA MET A 606 12.22 20.95 25.25
C MET A 606 12.61 22.43 25.34
N ILE A 607 12.23 23.24 24.36
CA ILE A 607 12.52 24.68 24.34
C ILE A 607 11.51 25.42 25.23
N LEU A 608 10.22 25.14 25.07
CA LEU A 608 9.14 25.79 25.81
C LEU A 608 9.29 25.69 27.33
N PHE A 609 9.68 24.52 27.85
CA PHE A 609 9.89 24.33 29.28
C PHE A 609 11.16 25.01 29.81
N ASN A 610 12.04 25.50 28.93
CA ASN A 610 13.22 26.30 29.27
C ASN A 610 13.06 27.76 28.79
N ARG A 611 11.84 28.23 28.47
CA ARG A 611 11.57 29.57 27.90
C ARG A 611 12.05 30.76 28.73
N ASN A 612 12.33 30.55 30.02
CA ASN A 612 12.82 31.60 30.92
C ASN A 612 14.35 31.75 30.93
N ASP A 613 15.09 30.85 30.25
CA ASP A 613 16.55 30.85 30.20
C ASP A 613 17.05 30.49 28.80
N LYS A 614 17.29 31.52 27.97
CA LYS A 614 17.78 31.36 26.58
C LYS A 614 19.14 30.67 26.53
N ALA A 615 20.02 30.96 27.51
CA ALA A 615 21.36 30.38 27.55
C ALA A 615 21.29 28.86 27.76
N ARG A 616 20.43 28.41 28.68
CA ARG A 616 20.17 26.98 28.88
C ARG A 616 19.47 26.34 27.69
N ALA A 617 18.50 27.00 27.08
CA ALA A 617 17.80 26.46 25.92
C ALA A 617 18.72 26.23 24.71
N ARG A 618 19.71 27.11 24.49
CA ARG A 618 20.73 26.97 23.44
C ARG A 618 21.59 25.72 23.54
N LEU A 619 21.67 25.10 24.72
CA LEU A 619 22.42 23.87 24.93
C LEU A 619 21.62 22.61 24.55
N LEU A 620 20.36 22.75 24.13
CA LEU A 620 19.51 21.63 23.75
C LEU A 620 19.78 21.20 22.31
N ASP A 621 19.85 19.90 22.06
CA ASP A 621 20.09 19.32 20.72
C ASP A 621 19.09 19.77 19.65
N VAL A 622 17.90 20.21 20.05
CA VAL A 622 16.77 20.59 19.18
C VAL A 622 16.59 22.10 19.08
N TYR A 623 17.55 22.90 19.56
CA TYR A 623 17.42 24.35 19.59
C TYR A 623 17.45 24.96 18.18
N ASP A 624 16.57 25.94 17.96
CA ASP A 624 16.54 26.81 16.79
C ASP A 624 16.08 28.20 17.23
N ASP A 625 16.77 29.25 16.78
CA ASP A 625 16.44 30.63 17.17
C ASP A 625 15.03 31.02 16.68
N GLY A 626 14.60 30.56 15.50
CA GLY A 626 13.26 30.85 14.99
C GLY A 626 12.14 30.24 15.84
N GLU A 627 12.31 29.00 16.30
CA GLU A 627 11.39 28.34 17.24
C GLU A 627 11.38 29.05 18.60
N TRP A 628 12.55 29.47 19.10
CA TRP A 628 12.64 30.25 20.34
C TRP A 628 11.87 31.56 20.24
N ASP A 629 12.06 32.31 19.16
CA ASP A 629 11.43 33.61 18.97
C ASP A 629 9.90 33.47 18.82
N GLN A 630 9.42 32.43 18.13
CA GLN A 630 7.99 32.10 18.07
C GLN A 630 7.40 31.84 19.48
N ILE A 631 8.10 31.05 20.30
CA ILE A 631 7.66 30.77 21.69
C ILE A 631 7.65 32.03 22.54
N ALA A 632 8.70 32.86 22.45
CA ALA A 632 8.83 34.08 23.23
C ALA A 632 7.72 35.09 22.88
N ASN A 633 7.37 35.21 21.60
CA ASN A 633 6.35 36.13 21.11
C ASN A 633 4.91 35.64 21.33
N ALA A 634 4.72 34.36 21.66
CA ALA A 634 3.39 33.77 21.82
C ALA A 634 2.69 34.12 23.15
N ASN A 635 3.37 34.80 24.09
CA ASN A 635 2.81 35.22 25.39
C ASN A 635 2.06 34.11 26.15
N ILE A 636 2.60 32.88 26.12
CA ILE A 636 1.94 31.70 26.66
C ILE A 636 1.84 31.81 28.19
N ARG A 637 0.61 31.74 28.73
CA ARG A 637 0.33 31.86 30.17
C ARG A 637 1.03 30.77 30.99
N VAL A 638 1.19 31.02 32.29
CA VAL A 638 1.85 30.06 33.20
C VAL A 638 0.98 28.81 33.36
N GLU A 639 -0.33 28.99 33.51
CA GLU A 639 -1.33 27.94 33.66
C GLU A 639 -1.36 27.01 32.43
N THR A 640 -1.23 27.58 31.23
CA THR A 640 -1.12 26.81 29.98
C THR A 640 0.11 25.90 29.98
N VAL A 641 1.26 26.39 30.47
CA VAL A 641 2.49 25.59 30.57
C VAL A 641 2.39 24.51 31.64
N GLU A 642 1.73 24.78 32.76
CA GLU A 642 1.45 23.74 33.76
C GLU A 642 0.67 22.58 33.14
N ILE A 643 -0.41 22.86 32.38
CA ILE A 643 -1.21 21.83 31.71
C ILE A 643 -0.37 21.02 30.72
N LEU A 644 0.49 21.69 29.94
CA LEU A 644 1.43 21.01 29.04
C LEU A 644 2.41 20.10 29.77
N GLN A 645 2.92 20.54 30.93
CA GLN A 645 3.81 19.72 31.76
C GLN A 645 3.07 18.47 32.29
N LEU A 646 1.79 18.60 32.66
CA LEU A 646 0.95 17.46 33.05
C LEU A 646 0.77 16.48 31.87
N TYR A 647 0.43 16.98 30.68
CA TYR A 647 0.28 16.17 29.46
C TYR A 647 1.55 15.37 29.16
N HIS A 648 2.72 16.01 29.27
CA HIS A 648 4.00 15.39 28.98
C HIS A 648 4.52 14.49 30.12
N SER A 649 4.12 14.70 31.37
CA SER A 649 4.59 13.93 32.52
C SER A 649 4.21 12.44 32.42
N ALA A 650 5.19 11.56 32.65
CA ALA A 650 4.96 10.12 32.69
C ALA A 650 3.96 9.68 33.75
N PHE A 651 3.77 10.47 34.82
CA PHE A 651 2.84 10.18 35.90
C PHE A 651 1.39 10.04 35.41
N PHE A 652 0.98 10.84 34.42
CA PHE A 652 -0.40 10.86 33.92
C PHE A 652 -0.61 10.01 32.66
N ARG A 653 0.47 9.51 32.02
CA ARG A 653 0.37 8.77 30.76
C ARG A 653 -0.45 7.48 30.87
N GLY A 654 -0.35 6.79 32.01
CA GLY A 654 -1.15 5.59 32.25
C GLY A 654 -2.64 5.88 32.23
N LYS A 655 -3.08 6.92 32.96
CA LYS A 655 -4.48 7.37 33.00
C LYS A 655 -4.96 7.96 31.69
N TYR A 656 -4.08 8.64 30.97
CA TYR A 656 -4.35 9.16 29.63
C TYR A 656 -4.56 8.02 28.60
N ASN A 657 -3.72 6.98 28.64
CA ASN A 657 -3.75 5.86 27.69
C ASN A 657 -4.72 4.73 28.11
N GLU A 658 -5.43 4.89 29.23
CA GLU A 658 -6.41 3.91 29.70
C GLU A 658 -7.51 3.74 28.65
N PRO A 659 -7.78 2.52 28.15
CA PRO A 659 -8.90 2.26 27.26
C PRO A 659 -10.21 2.50 27.99
N ILE A 660 -11.10 3.27 27.39
CA ILE A 660 -12.47 3.50 27.86
C ILE A 660 -13.46 3.09 26.78
N LEU A 661 -14.63 2.60 27.19
CA LEU A 661 -15.75 2.39 26.29
C LEU A 661 -16.51 3.71 26.15
N ILE A 662 -16.71 4.15 24.91
CA ILE A 662 -17.54 5.32 24.58
C ILE A 662 -18.71 4.91 23.71
N ASN A 663 -19.78 5.70 23.74
CA ASN A 663 -20.78 5.68 22.68
C ASN A 663 -20.35 6.68 21.60
N SER A 664 -20.13 6.18 20.38
CA SER A 664 -19.68 6.94 19.20
C SER A 664 -20.59 8.11 18.83
N GLN A 665 -21.85 8.10 19.28
CA GLN A 665 -22.85 9.11 18.98
C GLN A 665 -23.40 9.84 20.21
N GLU A 666 -22.74 9.74 21.38
CA GLU A 666 -23.29 10.27 22.64
C GLU A 666 -23.55 11.79 22.61
N VAL A 667 -22.56 12.57 22.14
CA VAL A 667 -22.64 14.05 22.07
C VAL A 667 -22.70 14.54 20.61
N ILE A 668 -22.07 13.81 19.69
CA ILE A 668 -21.93 14.15 18.28
C ILE A 668 -22.52 13.01 17.47
N ASN A 669 -23.70 13.22 16.89
CA ASN A 669 -24.39 12.22 16.08
C ASN A 669 -23.85 12.15 14.64
N GLU A 670 -24.37 11.21 13.85
CA GLU A 670 -24.00 11.01 12.43
C GLU A 670 -23.97 12.33 11.61
N ASN A 671 -25.03 13.14 11.68
CA ASN A 671 -25.15 14.41 10.94
C ASN A 671 -24.12 15.45 11.40
N HIS A 672 -23.84 15.51 12.71
CA HIS A 672 -22.83 16.42 13.23
C HIS A 672 -21.42 16.02 12.75
N ILE A 673 -21.12 14.72 12.65
CA ILE A 673 -19.83 14.25 12.10
C ILE A 673 -19.69 14.65 10.64
N GLU A 674 -20.70 14.42 9.81
CA GLU A 674 -20.67 14.82 8.39
C GLU A 674 -20.50 16.33 8.23
N LYS A 675 -21.20 17.12 9.06
CA LYS A 675 -21.01 18.58 9.06
C LYS A 675 -19.58 18.97 9.42
N LEU A 676 -18.98 18.33 10.43
CA LEU A 676 -17.59 18.58 10.83
C LEU A 676 -16.58 18.18 9.74
N GLN A 677 -16.84 17.12 8.97
CA GLN A 677 -16.06 16.78 7.78
C GLN A 677 -16.07 17.93 6.76
N LEU A 678 -17.26 18.44 6.41
CA LEU A 678 -17.43 19.56 5.48
C LEU A 678 -16.75 20.85 5.97
N ILE A 679 -16.83 21.14 7.27
CA ILE A 679 -16.17 22.29 7.89
C ILE A 679 -14.64 22.17 7.79
N LEU A 680 -14.09 20.99 8.05
CA LEU A 680 -12.64 20.77 7.91
C LEU A 680 -12.20 20.91 6.44
N LEU A 681 -12.97 20.36 5.50
CA LEU A 681 -12.69 20.50 4.07
C LEU A 681 -12.74 21.97 3.64
N HIS A 682 -13.71 22.75 4.12
CA HIS A 682 -13.75 24.18 3.88
C HIS A 682 -12.54 24.92 4.50
N PHE A 683 -12.13 24.54 5.70
CA PHE A 683 -10.91 25.06 6.33
C PHE A 683 -9.67 24.76 5.47
N MET A 684 -9.52 23.54 4.97
CA MET A 684 -8.42 23.15 4.07
C MET A 684 -8.46 23.94 2.76
N HIS A 685 -9.63 24.05 2.14
CA HIS A 685 -9.84 24.79 0.90
C HIS A 685 -9.44 26.26 1.05
N LYS A 686 -9.90 26.93 2.13
CA LYS A 686 -9.57 28.35 2.42
C LYS A 686 -8.06 28.58 2.63
N ASN A 687 -7.35 27.59 3.16
CA ASN A 687 -5.90 27.65 3.36
C ASN A 687 -5.11 27.14 2.14
N GLU A 688 -5.79 26.78 1.04
CA GLU A 688 -5.18 26.21 -0.16
C GLU A 688 -4.31 24.99 0.15
N ILE A 689 -4.80 24.11 1.04
CA ILE A 689 -4.20 22.80 1.34
C ILE A 689 -4.74 21.78 0.34
N ILE A 690 -3.88 20.94 -0.21
CA ILE A 690 -4.24 19.97 -1.25
C ILE A 690 -4.36 18.58 -0.63
N ILE A 691 -5.27 17.75 -1.15
CA ILE A 691 -5.42 16.35 -0.74
C ILE A 691 -4.70 15.45 -1.74
N GLU A 692 -3.80 14.60 -1.25
CA GLU A 692 -3.26 13.47 -2.01
C GLU A 692 -4.17 12.26 -1.78
N THR A 693 -4.79 11.72 -2.83
CA THR A 693 -5.57 10.49 -2.75
C THR A 693 -4.84 9.35 -3.42
N LEU A 694 -4.83 8.19 -2.76
CA LEU A 694 -4.09 7.01 -3.16
C LEU A 694 -5.09 5.86 -3.30
N PRO A 695 -5.77 5.72 -4.45
CA PRO A 695 -7.06 5.01 -4.50
C PRO A 695 -7.03 3.56 -4.00
N THR A 696 -6.11 2.71 -4.49
CA THR A 696 -6.02 1.32 -4.03
C THR A 696 -5.54 1.24 -2.57
N SER A 697 -4.56 2.06 -2.16
CA SER A 697 -4.09 2.12 -0.77
C SER A 697 -5.23 2.51 0.19
N ASN A 698 -5.94 3.59 -0.13
CA ASN A 698 -7.11 4.06 0.62
C ASN A 698 -8.17 2.96 0.74
N VAL A 699 -8.48 2.23 -0.33
CA VAL A 699 -9.47 1.14 -0.30
C VAL A 699 -9.01 -0.03 0.56
N ARG A 700 -7.70 -0.33 0.61
CA ARG A 700 -7.15 -1.47 1.36
C ARG A 700 -6.91 -1.15 2.83
N ILE A 701 -6.33 0.00 3.13
CA ILE A 701 -5.99 0.43 4.49
C ILE A 701 -7.21 1.04 5.18
N GLY A 702 -7.95 1.91 4.49
CA GLY A 702 -9.10 2.61 5.04
C GLY A 702 -10.32 1.71 5.29
N HIS A 703 -11.39 2.31 5.82
CA HIS A 703 -12.64 1.62 6.15
C HIS A 703 -13.53 1.34 4.93
N HIS A 704 -12.94 0.76 3.89
CA HIS A 704 -13.62 0.45 2.63
C HIS A 704 -13.67 -1.07 2.41
N ARG A 705 -14.77 -1.53 1.82
CA ARG A 705 -14.89 -2.93 1.39
C ARG A 705 -14.21 -3.12 0.04
N ASN A 706 -14.42 -2.15 -0.85
CA ASN A 706 -13.97 -2.12 -2.24
C ASN A 706 -14.14 -0.67 -2.77
N PHE A 707 -13.89 -0.47 -4.07
CA PHE A 707 -14.02 0.84 -4.72
C PHE A 707 -15.46 1.42 -4.66
N GLU A 708 -16.51 0.60 -4.53
CA GLU A 708 -17.89 1.11 -4.44
C GLU A 708 -18.12 1.95 -3.18
N THR A 709 -17.33 1.71 -2.13
CA THR A 709 -17.41 2.47 -0.89
C THR A 709 -16.37 3.57 -0.76
N TYR A 710 -15.50 3.76 -1.77
CA TYR A 710 -14.40 4.70 -1.76
C TYR A 710 -14.85 6.16 -1.54
N HIS A 711 -14.20 6.86 -0.62
CA HIS A 711 -14.61 8.18 -0.14
C HIS A 711 -14.45 9.31 -1.17
N LEU A 712 -13.65 9.12 -2.23
CA LEU A 712 -13.53 10.07 -3.34
C LEU A 712 -14.91 10.39 -3.95
N TRP A 713 -15.85 9.44 -3.91
CA TRP A 713 -17.22 9.67 -4.31
C TRP A 713 -17.92 10.76 -3.49
N ASN A 714 -17.71 10.79 -2.17
CA ASN A 714 -18.33 11.79 -1.31
C ASN A 714 -17.73 13.17 -1.56
N TRP A 715 -16.41 13.27 -1.73
CA TRP A 715 -15.78 14.53 -2.14
C TRP A 715 -16.33 15.02 -3.49
N PHE A 716 -16.43 14.15 -4.49
CA PHE A 716 -17.03 14.48 -5.78
C PHE A 716 -18.48 14.98 -5.61
N LYS A 717 -19.31 14.24 -4.88
CA LYS A 717 -20.73 14.57 -4.68
C LYS A 717 -20.88 15.91 -3.95
N TRP A 718 -20.16 16.11 -2.86
CA TRP A 718 -20.25 17.34 -2.09
C TRP A 718 -19.77 18.55 -2.89
N GLU A 719 -18.76 18.39 -3.75
CA GLU A 719 -18.35 19.45 -4.67
C GLU A 719 -19.48 19.81 -5.67
N GLU A 720 -20.16 18.80 -6.25
CA GLU A 720 -21.33 19.03 -7.12
C GLU A 720 -22.50 19.68 -6.36
N ASP A 721 -22.64 19.39 -5.06
CA ASP A 721 -23.63 20.02 -4.17
C ASP A 721 -23.22 21.46 -3.76
N GLY A 722 -22.07 21.96 -4.24
CA GLY A 722 -21.60 23.34 -4.03
C GLY A 722 -20.69 23.54 -2.81
N TRP A 723 -20.26 22.47 -2.15
CA TRP A 723 -19.33 22.56 -1.02
C TRP A 723 -17.89 22.85 -1.50
N CYS A 724 -17.16 23.61 -0.68
CA CYS A 724 -15.75 23.90 -0.94
C CYS A 724 -14.89 22.67 -0.63
N ILE A 725 -14.55 21.89 -1.65
CA ILE A 725 -13.63 20.76 -1.53
C ILE A 725 -12.21 21.22 -1.91
N PRO A 726 -11.16 20.84 -1.16
CA PRO A 726 -9.79 21.17 -1.55
C PRO A 726 -9.40 20.49 -2.87
N PRO A 727 -8.42 21.03 -3.62
CA PRO A 727 -7.91 20.34 -4.80
C PRO A 727 -7.40 18.95 -4.44
N ILE A 728 -7.71 17.96 -5.28
CA ILE A 728 -7.32 16.56 -5.10
C ILE A 728 -6.31 16.20 -6.18
N VAL A 729 -5.23 15.53 -5.78
CA VAL A 729 -4.20 14.94 -6.66
C VAL A 729 -4.10 13.43 -6.42
N VAL A 730 -3.56 12.69 -7.38
CA VAL A 730 -3.49 11.22 -7.35
C VAL A 730 -2.06 10.73 -7.15
N GLY A 731 -1.90 9.65 -6.40
CA GLY A 731 -0.66 8.85 -6.41
C GLY A 731 -0.92 7.37 -6.13
N THR A 732 0.13 6.56 -6.14
CA THR A 732 0.05 5.09 -6.10
C THR A 732 0.49 4.43 -4.80
N ASP A 733 1.15 5.18 -3.92
CA ASP A 733 1.70 4.70 -2.66
C ASP A 733 2.83 3.65 -2.84
N ASP A 734 2.66 2.44 -2.30
CA ASP A 734 3.51 1.27 -2.49
C ASP A 734 2.98 0.36 -3.62
N THR A 735 3.30 0.71 -4.87
CA THR A 735 2.82 0.01 -6.09
C THR A 735 2.95 -1.51 -6.08
N GLY A 736 3.97 -2.06 -5.43
CA GLY A 736 4.20 -3.50 -5.34
C GLY A 736 3.32 -4.17 -4.29
N ILE A 737 3.12 -3.53 -3.13
CA ILE A 737 2.23 -4.02 -2.06
C ILE A 737 0.76 -3.97 -2.49
N PHE A 738 0.38 -2.96 -3.27
CA PHE A 738 -0.99 -2.80 -3.76
C PHE A 738 -1.24 -3.39 -5.16
N ALA A 739 -0.20 -3.93 -5.80
CA ALA A 739 -0.24 -4.51 -7.14
C ALA A 739 -0.88 -3.56 -8.18
N THR A 740 -0.38 -2.33 -8.27
CA THR A 740 -0.93 -1.26 -9.11
C THR A 740 0.15 -0.38 -9.73
N ASN A 741 -0.26 0.56 -10.58
CA ASN A 741 0.54 1.65 -11.14
C ASN A 741 -0.37 2.86 -11.41
N ILE A 742 0.22 4.01 -11.76
CA ILE A 742 -0.57 5.26 -11.85
C ILE A 742 -1.69 5.18 -12.88
N TYR A 743 -1.45 4.50 -14.01
CA TYR A 743 -2.48 4.35 -15.04
C TYR A 743 -3.66 3.53 -14.49
N ASN A 744 -3.37 2.46 -13.74
CA ASN A 744 -4.39 1.63 -13.09
C ASN A 744 -5.15 2.39 -12.00
N GLU A 745 -4.50 3.29 -11.25
CA GLU A 745 -5.19 4.14 -10.26
C GLU A 745 -6.21 5.08 -10.92
N TYR A 746 -5.82 5.79 -11.98
CA TYR A 746 -6.74 6.61 -12.77
C TYR A 746 -7.87 5.78 -13.39
N ALA A 747 -7.55 4.56 -13.88
CA ALA A 747 -8.55 3.65 -14.41
C ALA A 747 -9.53 3.14 -13.34
N ASN A 748 -9.05 2.83 -12.14
CA ASN A 748 -9.87 2.41 -11.01
C ASN A 748 -10.87 3.51 -10.62
N VAL A 749 -10.40 4.76 -10.52
CA VAL A 749 -11.26 5.93 -10.25
C VAL A 749 -12.28 6.13 -11.36
N TYR A 750 -11.84 6.12 -12.62
CA TYR A 750 -12.73 6.30 -13.77
C TYR A 750 -13.82 5.22 -13.81
N CYS A 751 -13.45 3.94 -13.69
CA CYS A 751 -14.39 2.81 -13.75
C CYS A 751 -15.39 2.81 -12.58
N ASP A 752 -15.00 3.31 -11.41
CA ASP A 752 -15.93 3.49 -10.30
C ASP A 752 -16.92 4.64 -10.56
N LEU A 753 -16.44 5.77 -11.10
CA LEU A 753 -17.27 6.95 -11.35
C LEU A 753 -18.27 6.76 -12.50
N ILE A 754 -17.90 6.06 -13.59
CA ILE A 754 -18.85 5.85 -14.70
C ILE A 754 -20.09 5.07 -14.28
N LYS A 755 -19.98 4.20 -13.25
CA LYS A 755 -21.10 3.45 -12.68
C LYS A 755 -22.09 4.38 -11.95
N LYS A 756 -21.64 5.58 -11.54
CA LYS A 756 -22.38 6.53 -10.70
C LYS A 756 -22.87 7.77 -11.45
N VAL A 757 -22.06 8.34 -12.36
CA VAL A 757 -22.33 9.65 -13.00
C VAL A 757 -22.22 9.65 -14.52
N GLY A 758 -21.93 8.50 -15.15
CA GLY A 758 -21.72 8.40 -16.58
C GLY A 758 -20.34 8.89 -17.06
N ARG A 759 -20.06 8.70 -18.35
CA ARG A 759 -18.71 8.85 -18.93
C ARG A 759 -18.21 10.29 -18.95
N ASP A 760 -19.04 11.24 -19.38
CA ASP A 760 -18.62 12.63 -19.59
C ASP A 760 -18.25 13.31 -18.27
N LYS A 761 -19.07 13.13 -17.23
CA LYS A 761 -18.78 13.62 -15.88
C LYS A 761 -17.54 12.96 -15.30
N ALA A 762 -17.40 11.64 -15.45
CA ALA A 762 -16.23 10.91 -14.98
C ALA A 762 -14.94 11.42 -15.65
N MET A 763 -14.92 11.57 -16.99
CA MET A 763 -13.75 12.10 -17.71
C MET A 763 -13.44 13.55 -17.35
N THR A 764 -14.46 14.39 -17.15
CA THR A 764 -14.27 15.77 -16.68
C THR A 764 -13.57 15.79 -15.33
N PHE A 765 -13.99 14.92 -14.40
CA PHE A 765 -13.35 14.79 -13.11
C PHE A 765 -11.91 14.27 -13.19
N ILE A 766 -11.66 13.24 -14.02
CA ILE A 766 -10.30 12.75 -14.29
C ILE A 766 -9.41 13.87 -14.84
N GLY A 767 -9.94 14.69 -15.77
CA GLY A 767 -9.25 15.87 -16.28
C GLY A 767 -8.87 16.85 -15.18
N ARG A 768 -9.79 17.14 -14.25
CA ARG A 768 -9.54 17.98 -13.08
C ARG A 768 -8.46 17.40 -12.15
N LEU A 769 -8.49 16.09 -11.87
CA LEU A 769 -7.47 15.43 -11.05
C LEU A 769 -6.08 15.52 -11.69
N GLN A 770 -5.97 15.29 -13.00
CA GLN A 770 -4.71 15.43 -13.72
C GLN A 770 -4.25 16.89 -13.77
N GLN A 771 -5.14 17.85 -14.02
CA GLN A 771 -4.81 19.28 -14.03
C GLN A 771 -4.30 19.75 -12.67
N ASN A 772 -4.97 19.34 -11.57
CA ASN A 772 -4.49 19.58 -10.22
C ASN A 772 -3.11 18.96 -10.02
N SER A 773 -2.88 17.74 -10.53
CA SER A 773 -1.59 17.04 -10.40
C SER A 773 -0.47 17.72 -11.22
N VAL A 774 -0.80 18.47 -12.28
CA VAL A 774 0.17 19.35 -12.97
C VAL A 774 0.47 20.60 -12.14
N LEU A 775 -0.58 21.23 -11.58
CA LEU A 775 -0.50 22.48 -10.85
C LEU A 775 0.24 22.34 -9.50
N TYR A 776 -0.02 21.25 -8.78
CA TYR A 776 0.41 21.02 -7.40
C TYR A 776 1.51 19.96 -7.25
N ARG A 777 2.19 19.58 -8.35
CA ARG A 777 3.39 18.74 -8.26
C ARG A 777 4.51 19.50 -7.56
N PHE A 778 5.25 18.82 -6.70
CA PHE A 778 6.42 19.41 -6.09
C PHE A 778 7.59 19.41 -7.08
N GLN A 779 8.03 20.60 -7.46
CA GLN A 779 9.16 20.84 -8.35
C GLN A 779 9.91 22.09 -7.91
N ARG A 780 11.21 22.19 -8.23
CA ARG A 780 11.94 23.46 -8.09
C ARG A 780 11.38 24.44 -9.11
N ARG A 781 11.06 25.65 -8.67
CA ARG A 781 10.66 26.76 -9.54
C ARG A 781 11.89 27.44 -10.12
#